data_AF-A0A844T7X1-F1
#
_entry.id   AF-A0A844T7X1-F1
#
_cell.length_a   1.000
_cell.length_b   1.000
_cell.length_c   1.000
_cell.angle_alpha   90.00
_cell.angle_beta   90.00
_cell.angle_gamma   90.00
#
_symmetry.space_group_name_H-M   'P 1'
#
loop_
_entity.id
_entity.type
_entity.pdbx_description
1 polymer ?
#
loop_
_entity_poly.entity_id
_entity_poly.type
_entity_poly.pdbx_seq_one_letter_code
_entity_poly.pdbx_strand_id
1 'polypeptide(L)'
;MNHLTVWREYRRLRLFAAVIAGALFGLVSGAPSEPVRKSGYAVGPDTCGSGDLAFPRVQIGMEAGFCAGLVASEEDHLKFPRSIVQLPGRDLFVVADMGGWGHTDGRMLLLDPHAPQGQRFKELLTGIEYPFGLVIGPDRKLYASTAETIFRFDPLAENPRSTVETIIRHMPGRRITLPDGTRLDEGAHPLKQFVFDRNGRLFVNVGSHNDDCITPAPITKPCAPAEGASAMAAIWLFTPPPGGVFPALKPGDTDPPHTVYARGLRNSMALALHPNFPDAGYAFLQGENGRDLPDIFKPNEEINAIEQGRHYGWPYCYDVSTPSPEFRSVLQSGAYKSLCTANALYKPPFSLLPPHGAPLAMLYYHGTRFPELEGKLLVGLHGYRPTGSRVLVYDVDDHGFPRLSPAPVRYHVSCAAEPTRSFRTDAGEVAAAPFEELIAGWHRVNGARPQGAPVGMTVAEDGAIWLVEDKNKTVIRIDRAAGDPPQPLACDTRSQALIDQLAAFVASDAQNRIRLTTLRKGLVEKHCVGCHSDFGLKAGQSDADKDVTALRFMLSQDGWIYPGDPDSGMLRTRLRGSGAEKLMPPGGESLPKTEPGYAHLLDTADLLVAKMVPGTRMRIKSGPPQRKFYGKAGRECGEIPAAKVVVVTQRKAVDKPGFSRFFRPADPYLNGECTDDDGYYIRQEFLVPVQ
;
A
#
# COMPACT_ATOMS: atom_id res chain seq x y z
N MET A 1 -14.87 -64.40 -29.91
CA MET A 1 -16.08 -64.82 -29.15
C MET A 1 -16.75 -63.53 -28.74
N ASN A 2 -17.97 -63.14 -29.09
CA ASN A 2 -19.09 -63.70 -29.86
C ASN A 2 -19.89 -62.44 -30.32
N HIS A 3 -20.20 -62.31 -31.62
CA HIS A 3 -21.55 -62.44 -32.18
C HIS A 3 -22.50 -61.26 -31.86
N LEU A 4 -22.84 -60.40 -32.85
CA LEU A 4 -23.98 -60.55 -33.81
C LEU A 4 -25.32 -60.19 -33.11
N THR A 5 -26.31 -59.47 -33.63
CA THR A 5 -26.55 -58.69 -34.87
C THR A 5 -27.93 -57.99 -34.70
N VAL A 6 -28.03 -56.74 -35.16
CA VAL A 6 -29.02 -56.16 -36.11
C VAL A 6 -30.49 -56.64 -36.13
N TRP A 7 -31.45 -55.70 -36.14
CA TRP A 7 -32.66 -55.63 -37.03
C TRP A 7 -33.15 -54.15 -37.11
N ARG A 8 -33.02 -53.43 -38.25
CA ARG A 8 -34.03 -53.04 -39.31
C ARG A 8 -35.17 -52.09 -38.82
N GLU A 9 -35.57 -50.95 -39.44
CA GLU A 9 -35.84 -50.59 -40.85
C GLU A 9 -35.91 -49.05 -41.19
N TYR A 10 -35.57 -48.72 -42.44
CA TYR A 10 -36.02 -47.68 -43.42
C TYR A 10 -36.57 -46.27 -43.05
N ARG A 11 -35.89 -45.20 -43.56
CA ARG A 11 -36.28 -44.42 -44.78
C ARG A 11 -35.37 -43.19 -45.08
N ARG A 12 -35.01 -43.08 -46.37
CA ARG A 12 -34.85 -41.88 -47.24
C ARG A 12 -33.56 -41.02 -47.27
N LEU A 13 -33.05 -40.93 -48.51
CA LEU A 13 -32.49 -39.80 -49.28
C LEU A 13 -30.97 -39.50 -49.31
N ARG A 14 -30.48 -39.41 -50.58
CA ARG A 14 -29.32 -38.65 -51.13
C ARG A 14 -27.91 -39.19 -50.85
N LEU A 15 -26.87 -38.99 -51.67
CA LEU A 15 -26.61 -38.79 -53.12
C LEU A 15 -25.05 -38.71 -53.19
N PHE A 16 -24.43 -39.41 -54.16
CA PHE A 16 -23.13 -39.14 -54.81
C PHE A 16 -21.76 -39.12 -54.07
N ALA A 17 -20.96 -40.14 -54.41
CA ALA A 17 -19.60 -40.15 -54.98
C ALA A 17 -18.60 -38.99 -54.79
N ALA A 18 -17.49 -39.34 -54.12
CA ALA A 18 -16.05 -39.22 -54.46
C ALA A 18 -15.46 -37.96 -55.15
N VAL A 19 -14.43 -37.36 -54.52
CA VAL A 19 -12.98 -37.41 -54.91
C VAL A 19 -12.18 -36.30 -54.15
N ILE A 20 -11.06 -36.71 -53.54
CA ILE A 20 -9.79 -36.03 -53.16
C ILE A 20 -9.83 -34.52 -52.77
N ALA A 21 -9.42 -34.22 -51.54
CA ALA A 21 -8.68 -32.99 -51.19
C ALA A 21 -7.85 -33.18 -49.91
N GLY A 22 -6.62 -32.68 -49.93
CA GLY A 22 -5.62 -32.84 -48.88
C GLY A 22 -6.00 -32.20 -47.53
N ALA A 23 -5.55 -32.83 -46.45
CA ALA A 23 -5.60 -32.24 -45.12
C ALA A 23 -4.30 -31.45 -44.89
N LEU A 24 -4.42 -30.12 -44.96
CA LEU A 24 -3.47 -29.19 -44.37
C LEU A 24 -3.28 -29.55 -42.89
N PHE A 25 -2.05 -29.87 -42.48
CA PHE A 25 -1.61 -29.62 -41.11
C PHE A 25 -1.51 -28.10 -40.95
N GLY A 26 -2.64 -27.46 -40.69
CA GLY A 26 -2.66 -26.11 -40.15
C GLY A 26 -2.04 -26.17 -38.76
N LEU A 27 -0.85 -25.57 -38.61
CA LEU A 27 -0.42 -24.99 -37.35
C LEU A 27 -1.52 -24.02 -36.93
N VAL A 28 -2.45 -24.49 -36.09
CA VAL A 28 -3.26 -23.59 -35.28
C VAL A 28 -2.26 -23.00 -34.29
N SER A 29 -1.62 -21.89 -34.68
CA SER A 29 -1.06 -20.95 -33.74
C SER A 29 -2.23 -20.55 -32.84
N GLY A 30 -2.37 -21.24 -31.70
CA GLY A 30 -3.32 -20.87 -30.68
C GLY A 30 -3.08 -19.41 -30.37
N ALA A 31 -4.09 -18.57 -30.59
CA ALA A 31 -4.04 -17.20 -30.11
C ALA A 31 -3.66 -17.26 -28.62
N PRO A 32 -2.68 -16.46 -28.15
CA PRO A 32 -2.34 -16.45 -26.74
C PRO A 32 -3.62 -16.17 -25.96
N SER A 33 -4.01 -17.10 -25.09
CA SER A 33 -5.14 -16.92 -24.20
C SER A 33 -4.88 -15.68 -23.35
N GLU A 34 -5.85 -14.78 -23.25
CA GLU A 34 -5.70 -13.59 -22.40
C GLU A 34 -5.29 -14.01 -20.98
N PRO A 35 -4.32 -13.32 -20.36
CA PRO A 35 -3.87 -13.65 -19.02
C PRO A 35 -5.02 -13.50 -18.02
N VAL A 36 -5.16 -14.48 -17.13
CA VAL A 36 -6.15 -14.43 -16.06
C VAL A 36 -5.77 -13.32 -15.10
N ARG A 37 -6.74 -12.54 -14.62
CA ARG A 37 -6.48 -11.46 -13.66
C ARG A 37 -6.96 -11.81 -12.27
N LYS A 38 -6.08 -11.61 -11.28
CA LYS A 38 -6.37 -11.85 -9.87
C LYS A 38 -5.85 -10.69 -9.04
N SER A 39 -6.72 -10.01 -8.30
CA SER A 39 -6.34 -8.81 -7.54
C SER A 39 -5.59 -7.76 -8.38
N GLY A 40 -5.95 -7.63 -9.65
CA GLY A 40 -5.29 -6.72 -10.60
C GLY A 40 -3.99 -7.25 -11.24
N TYR A 41 -3.41 -8.34 -10.75
CA TYR A 41 -2.25 -8.98 -11.38
C TYR A 41 -2.66 -9.83 -12.56
N ALA A 42 -2.01 -9.65 -13.70
CA ALA A 42 -2.06 -10.59 -14.81
C ALA A 42 -1.16 -11.79 -14.50
N VAL A 43 -1.76 -12.97 -14.49
CA VAL A 43 -1.07 -14.24 -14.26
C VAL A 43 -1.20 -15.15 -15.47
N GLY A 44 -0.07 -15.73 -15.87
CA GLY A 44 0.04 -16.67 -16.98
C GLY A 44 0.24 -18.12 -16.50
N PRO A 45 0.70 -19.02 -17.39
CA PRO A 45 1.01 -20.39 -17.03
C PRO A 45 2.31 -20.53 -16.20
N ASP A 46 3.16 -19.50 -16.20
CA ASP A 46 4.41 -19.49 -15.45
C ASP A 46 4.16 -19.52 -13.94
N THR A 47 4.99 -20.26 -13.22
CA THR A 47 4.90 -20.39 -11.77
C THR A 47 6.19 -19.96 -11.08
N CYS A 48 6.07 -19.63 -9.80
CA CYS A 48 7.17 -19.34 -8.88
C CYS A 48 7.09 -20.29 -7.69
N GLY A 49 8.21 -20.91 -7.34
CA GLY A 49 8.28 -22.00 -6.36
C GLY A 49 8.33 -23.38 -7.00
N SER A 50 8.16 -24.42 -6.18
CA SER A 50 8.36 -25.81 -6.58
C SER A 50 7.35 -26.75 -5.93
N GLY A 51 7.01 -27.83 -6.63
CA GLY A 51 6.04 -28.83 -6.13
C GLY A 51 4.68 -28.20 -5.85
N ASP A 52 4.05 -28.60 -4.75
CA ASP A 52 2.71 -28.14 -4.36
C ASP A 52 2.67 -26.70 -3.84
N LEU A 53 3.84 -26.04 -3.72
CA LEU A 53 4.01 -24.64 -3.35
C LEU A 53 4.50 -23.79 -4.53
N ALA A 54 4.26 -24.26 -5.77
CA ALA A 54 4.42 -23.47 -6.98
C ALA A 54 3.14 -22.66 -7.26
N PHE A 55 3.23 -21.34 -7.22
CA PHE A 55 2.10 -20.43 -7.41
C PHE A 55 2.24 -19.64 -8.71
N PRO A 56 1.14 -19.18 -9.34
CA PRO A 56 1.20 -18.36 -10.54
C PRO A 56 2.14 -17.16 -10.36
N ARG A 57 3.13 -17.06 -11.24
CA ARG A 57 4.15 -16.02 -11.17
C ARG A 57 3.52 -14.67 -11.48
N VAL A 58 3.78 -13.69 -10.62
CA VAL A 58 3.41 -12.30 -10.87
C VAL A 58 4.59 -11.55 -11.44
N GLN A 59 4.33 -10.69 -12.42
CA GLN A 59 5.36 -9.83 -12.99
C GLN A 59 5.58 -8.65 -12.03
N ILE A 60 6.47 -8.80 -11.05
CA ILE A 60 6.94 -7.71 -10.19
C ILE A 60 8.46 -7.58 -10.41
N GLY A 61 9.02 -6.39 -10.27
CA GLY A 61 10.48 -6.23 -10.32
C GLY A 61 11.10 -6.95 -9.13
N MET A 62 11.92 -7.95 -9.42
CA MET A 62 12.61 -8.77 -8.43
C MET A 62 14.11 -8.69 -8.67
N GLU A 63 14.89 -8.80 -7.61
CA GLU A 63 16.32 -9.05 -7.73
C GLU A 63 16.59 -10.35 -8.51
N ALA A 64 17.75 -10.43 -9.19
CA ALA A 64 18.15 -11.61 -9.94
C ALA A 64 18.16 -12.86 -9.05
N GLY A 65 17.63 -13.98 -9.55
CA GLY A 65 17.52 -15.23 -8.78
C GLY A 65 16.27 -15.35 -7.91
N PHE A 66 15.38 -14.35 -7.90
CA PHE A 66 14.11 -14.36 -7.18
C PHE A 66 12.89 -14.30 -8.11
N CYS A 67 11.78 -14.85 -7.65
CA CYS A 67 10.45 -14.65 -8.24
C CYS A 67 9.41 -14.41 -7.15
N ALA A 68 8.26 -13.88 -7.55
CA ALA A 68 7.08 -13.75 -6.70
C ALA A 68 5.93 -14.60 -7.28
N GLY A 69 5.31 -15.40 -6.41
CA GLY A 69 4.13 -16.21 -6.71
C GLY A 69 2.91 -15.71 -5.96
N LEU A 70 1.76 -15.60 -6.66
CA LEU A 70 0.49 -15.19 -6.07
C LEU A 70 -0.20 -16.38 -5.39
N VAL A 71 -0.11 -16.44 -4.07
CA VAL A 71 -0.64 -17.56 -3.27
C VAL A 71 -2.15 -17.47 -3.13
N ALA A 72 -2.63 -16.29 -2.76
CA ALA A 72 -4.04 -15.99 -2.56
C ALA A 72 -4.37 -14.58 -3.04
N SER A 73 -5.63 -14.36 -3.42
CA SER A 73 -6.14 -13.08 -3.93
C SER A 73 -7.48 -12.71 -3.27
N GLU A 74 -8.11 -11.64 -3.75
CA GLU A 74 -9.49 -11.28 -3.37
C GLU A 74 -10.49 -12.42 -3.58
N GLU A 75 -10.23 -13.32 -4.55
CA GLU A 75 -11.07 -14.49 -4.82
C GLU A 75 -11.06 -15.50 -3.67
N ASP A 76 -10.03 -15.47 -2.81
CA ASP A 76 -9.94 -16.24 -1.57
C ASP A 76 -10.58 -15.49 -0.36
N HIS A 77 -11.35 -14.42 -0.64
CA HIS A 77 -12.11 -13.64 0.35
C HIS A 77 -11.28 -12.83 1.35
N LEU A 78 -10.03 -12.52 1.00
CA LEU A 78 -9.22 -11.52 1.70
C LEU A 78 -9.85 -10.13 1.54
N LYS A 79 -9.86 -9.35 2.63
CA LYS A 79 -10.44 -8.00 2.63
C LYS A 79 -9.39 -6.92 2.87
N PHE A 80 -8.62 -7.06 3.93
CA PHE A 80 -7.60 -6.08 4.34
C PHE A 80 -6.50 -6.76 5.20
N PRO A 81 -5.75 -7.72 4.62
CA PRO A 81 -4.73 -8.49 5.36
C PRO A 81 -3.59 -7.59 5.85
N ARG A 82 -3.19 -7.75 7.12
CA ARG A 82 -2.17 -6.92 7.78
C ARG A 82 -0.91 -7.69 8.14
N SER A 83 -1.05 -8.84 8.77
CA SER A 83 0.10 -9.68 9.17
C SER A 83 -0.12 -11.13 8.82
N ILE A 84 0.98 -11.86 8.65
CA ILE A 84 1.01 -13.29 8.36
C ILE A 84 2.11 -13.96 9.18
N VAL A 85 1.84 -15.15 9.71
CA VAL A 85 2.84 -15.97 10.41
C VAL A 85 2.57 -17.44 10.16
N GLN A 86 3.63 -18.25 10.01
CA GLN A 86 3.50 -19.70 9.92
C GLN A 86 3.27 -20.32 11.31
N LEU A 87 2.43 -21.35 11.38
CA LEU A 87 2.28 -22.17 12.57
C LEU A 87 3.48 -23.14 12.71
N PRO A 88 4.18 -23.18 13.85
CA PRO A 88 5.38 -23.99 13.99
C PRO A 88 5.16 -25.49 13.70
N GLY A 89 6.00 -26.06 12.85
CA GLY A 89 5.97 -27.46 12.42
C GLY A 89 4.75 -27.83 11.58
N ARG A 90 4.16 -26.86 10.88
CA ARG A 90 2.98 -27.03 10.02
C ARG A 90 3.11 -26.15 8.78
N ASP A 91 2.67 -26.65 7.63
CA ASP A 91 2.54 -25.85 6.40
C ASP A 91 1.21 -25.07 6.39
N LEU A 92 0.88 -24.43 7.50
CA LEU A 92 -0.31 -23.60 7.69
C LEU A 92 0.09 -22.24 8.22
N PHE A 93 -0.60 -21.19 7.78
CA PHE A 93 -0.33 -19.82 8.19
C PHE A 93 -1.57 -19.21 8.84
N VAL A 94 -1.38 -18.25 9.74
CA VAL A 94 -2.48 -17.39 10.19
C VAL A 94 -2.26 -15.99 9.63
N VAL A 95 -3.35 -15.41 9.13
CA VAL A 95 -3.41 -14.04 8.62
C VAL A 95 -4.34 -13.23 9.51
N ALA A 96 -3.84 -12.10 10.00
CA ALA A 96 -4.65 -11.05 10.61
C ALA A 96 -5.27 -10.22 9.48
N ASP A 97 -6.57 -10.37 9.23
CA ASP A 97 -7.31 -9.60 8.25
C ASP A 97 -8.14 -8.55 8.96
N MET A 98 -7.81 -7.27 8.74
CA MET A 98 -8.49 -6.18 9.43
C MET A 98 -9.92 -5.97 8.94
N GLY A 99 -10.28 -6.48 7.76
CA GLY A 99 -11.61 -6.32 7.15
C GLY A 99 -11.88 -4.91 6.61
N GLY A 100 -11.41 -3.88 7.32
CA GLY A 100 -11.54 -2.47 7.00
C GLY A 100 -11.28 -1.59 8.23
N TRP A 101 -11.59 -0.31 8.14
CA TRP A 101 -11.50 0.62 9.27
C TRP A 101 -12.79 0.68 10.12
N GLY A 102 -13.74 -0.23 9.89
CA GLY A 102 -14.86 -0.43 10.81
C GLY A 102 -14.42 -1.12 12.09
N HIS A 103 -15.10 -0.81 13.20
CA HIS A 103 -14.64 -1.12 14.55
C HIS A 103 -14.48 -2.62 14.84
N THR A 104 -15.30 -3.49 14.24
CA THR A 104 -15.28 -4.94 14.52
C THR A 104 -15.27 -5.78 13.25
N ASP A 105 -14.75 -5.23 12.15
CA ASP A 105 -14.73 -5.92 10.85
C ASP A 105 -13.63 -6.99 10.76
N GLY A 106 -12.69 -6.99 11.72
CA GLY A 106 -11.50 -7.80 11.68
C GLY A 106 -11.72 -9.29 11.99
N ARG A 107 -10.79 -10.09 11.46
CA ARG A 107 -10.82 -11.55 11.46
C ARG A 107 -9.41 -12.12 11.64
N MET A 108 -9.35 -13.32 12.19
CA MET A 108 -8.17 -14.18 12.10
C MET A 108 -8.49 -15.32 11.13
N LEU A 109 -7.64 -15.53 10.14
CA LEU A 109 -7.85 -16.50 9.07
C LEU A 109 -6.74 -17.54 9.08
N LEU A 110 -7.09 -18.83 9.01
CA LEU A 110 -6.14 -19.91 8.75
C LEU A 110 -5.99 -20.08 7.24
N LEU A 111 -4.78 -19.94 6.74
CA LEU A 111 -4.40 -20.20 5.37
C LEU A 111 -3.82 -21.61 5.24
N ASP A 112 -4.46 -22.42 4.39
CA ASP A 112 -3.90 -23.64 3.83
C ASP A 112 -3.39 -23.35 2.40
N PRO A 113 -2.06 -23.31 2.18
CA PRO A 113 -1.48 -23.05 0.87
C PRO A 113 -1.61 -24.24 -0.11
N HIS A 114 -2.05 -25.41 0.35
CA HIS A 114 -2.29 -26.59 -0.50
C HIS A 114 -3.74 -26.72 -0.93
N ALA A 115 -4.67 -26.05 -0.25
CA ALA A 115 -6.08 -26.06 -0.61
C ALA A 115 -6.34 -25.41 -1.99
N PRO A 116 -7.39 -25.82 -2.72
CA PRO A 116 -7.77 -25.17 -3.97
C PRO A 116 -8.05 -23.68 -3.78
N GLN A 117 -7.79 -22.89 -4.81
CA GLN A 117 -8.14 -21.47 -4.81
C GLN A 117 -9.64 -21.25 -4.54
N GLY A 118 -9.95 -20.20 -3.78
CA GLY A 118 -11.28 -19.90 -3.27
C GLY A 118 -11.65 -20.68 -2.01
N GLN A 119 -10.82 -21.66 -1.60
CA GLN A 119 -11.03 -22.49 -0.41
C GLN A 119 -9.81 -22.48 0.54
N ARG A 120 -8.85 -21.59 0.28
CA ARG A 120 -7.58 -21.51 1.03
C ARG A 120 -7.72 -21.01 2.45
N PHE A 121 -8.77 -20.24 2.75
CA PHE A 121 -8.96 -19.65 4.07
C PHE A 121 -10.12 -20.26 4.85
N LYS A 122 -9.86 -20.54 6.13
CA LYS A 122 -10.87 -20.83 7.15
C LYS A 122 -10.90 -19.68 8.16
N GLU A 123 -12.08 -19.15 8.45
CA GLU A 123 -12.23 -18.17 9.53
C GLU A 123 -12.01 -18.83 10.89
N LEU A 124 -11.09 -18.28 11.70
CA LEU A 124 -10.79 -18.74 13.05
C LEU A 124 -11.54 -17.90 14.08
N LEU A 125 -11.41 -16.59 13.95
CA LEU A 125 -12.05 -15.58 14.80
C LEU A 125 -12.62 -14.47 13.93
N THR A 126 -13.71 -13.87 14.37
CA THR A 126 -14.40 -12.74 13.72
C THR A 126 -14.82 -11.72 14.77
N GLY A 127 -15.11 -10.48 14.36
CA GLY A 127 -15.48 -9.43 15.31
C GLY A 127 -14.28 -8.86 16.06
N ILE A 128 -13.08 -8.95 15.47
CA ILE A 128 -11.83 -8.51 16.09
C ILE A 128 -11.60 -7.05 15.72
N GLU A 129 -11.31 -6.22 16.72
CA GLU A 129 -11.06 -4.80 16.51
C GLU A 129 -9.63 -4.55 16.00
N TYR A 130 -9.53 -3.96 14.80
CA TYR A 130 -8.28 -3.52 14.18
C TYR A 130 -7.08 -4.48 14.34
N PRO A 131 -7.21 -5.77 14.00
CA PRO A 131 -6.11 -6.72 14.20
C PRO A 131 -4.88 -6.36 13.35
N PHE A 132 -3.70 -6.41 13.97
CA PHE A 132 -2.43 -6.16 13.28
C PHE A 132 -1.33 -7.09 13.79
N GLY A 133 -0.85 -6.92 15.02
CA GLY A 133 0.27 -7.68 15.55
C GLY A 133 -0.08 -9.16 15.62
N LEU A 134 0.81 -10.00 15.09
CA LEU A 134 0.62 -11.45 15.00
C LEU A 134 1.99 -12.13 15.08
N VAL A 135 2.25 -12.86 16.17
CA VAL A 135 3.56 -13.48 16.42
C VAL A 135 3.41 -14.83 17.14
N ILE A 136 4.38 -15.71 16.98
CA ILE A 136 4.51 -16.90 17.83
C ILE A 136 5.24 -16.49 19.11
N GLY A 137 4.61 -16.71 20.25
CA GLY A 137 5.17 -16.38 21.56
C GLY A 137 6.19 -17.41 22.08
N PRO A 138 6.84 -17.11 23.21
CA PRO A 138 7.85 -18.00 23.83
C PRO A 138 7.29 -19.36 24.27
N ASP A 139 5.98 -19.46 24.49
CA ASP A 139 5.25 -20.71 24.78
C ASP A 139 4.81 -21.48 23.52
N ARG A 140 5.29 -21.06 22.34
CA ARG A 140 4.93 -21.57 21.01
C ARG A 140 3.45 -21.40 20.63
N LYS A 141 2.69 -20.58 21.35
CA LYS A 141 1.31 -20.23 20.98
C LYS A 141 1.27 -19.00 20.07
N LEU A 142 0.16 -18.85 19.35
CA LEU A 142 -0.09 -17.69 18.51
C LEU A 142 -0.64 -16.53 19.35
N TYR A 143 0.07 -15.41 19.36
CA TYR A 143 -0.36 -14.15 19.97
C TYR A 143 -0.84 -13.20 18.89
N ALA A 144 -1.94 -12.51 19.15
CA ALA A 144 -2.51 -11.52 18.27
C ALA A 144 -2.93 -10.26 19.06
N SER A 145 -2.97 -9.11 18.38
CA SER A 145 -3.47 -7.87 18.96
C SER A 145 -4.84 -7.48 18.43
N THR A 146 -5.56 -6.71 19.25
CA THR A 146 -6.55 -5.72 18.79
C THR A 146 -5.94 -4.32 18.89
N ALA A 147 -6.75 -3.26 18.81
CA ALA A 147 -6.29 -1.91 19.16
C ALA A 147 -6.00 -1.72 20.66
N GLU A 148 -6.63 -2.50 21.55
CA GLU A 148 -6.56 -2.31 23.00
C GLU A 148 -6.04 -3.52 23.78
N THR A 149 -5.94 -4.68 23.13
CA THR A 149 -5.62 -5.95 23.79
C THR A 149 -4.54 -6.72 23.05
N ILE A 150 -3.82 -7.55 23.81
CA ILE A 150 -3.04 -8.67 23.26
C ILE A 150 -3.61 -9.94 23.88
N PHE A 151 -3.87 -10.93 23.04
CA PHE A 151 -4.42 -12.23 23.43
C PHE A 151 -3.67 -13.34 22.69
N ARG A 152 -3.78 -14.57 23.19
CA ARG A 152 -3.31 -15.76 22.49
C ARG A 152 -4.44 -16.78 22.36
N PHE A 153 -4.35 -17.66 21.38
CA PHE A 153 -5.35 -18.70 21.15
C PHE A 153 -4.75 -19.88 20.39
N ASP A 154 -5.46 -21.02 20.39
CA ASP A 154 -5.12 -22.19 19.58
C ASP A 154 -5.87 -22.14 18.23
N PRO A 155 -5.17 -21.88 17.11
CA PRO A 155 -5.80 -21.80 15.79
C PRO A 155 -6.22 -23.17 15.24
N LEU A 156 -5.74 -24.27 15.82
CA LEU A 156 -6.04 -25.64 15.37
C LEU A 156 -7.10 -26.34 16.22
N ALA A 157 -7.56 -25.71 17.31
CA ALA A 157 -8.67 -26.22 18.11
C ALA A 157 -9.94 -26.33 17.26
N GLU A 158 -10.81 -27.27 17.61
CA GLU A 158 -12.12 -27.43 16.96
C GLU A 158 -12.95 -26.13 17.05
N ASN A 159 -12.86 -25.45 18.20
CA ASN A 159 -13.41 -24.12 18.43
C ASN A 159 -12.30 -23.16 18.90
N PRO A 160 -11.61 -22.45 17.98
CA PRO A 160 -10.55 -21.51 18.34
C PRO A 160 -11.01 -20.43 19.33
N ARG A 161 -12.26 -19.97 19.22
CA ARG A 161 -12.82 -18.93 20.08
C ARG A 161 -12.87 -19.32 21.55
N SER A 162 -13.10 -20.60 21.87
CA SER A 162 -13.11 -21.06 23.28
C SER A 162 -11.71 -21.16 23.91
N THR A 163 -10.65 -20.99 23.11
CA THR A 163 -9.26 -21.05 23.58
C THR A 163 -8.61 -19.68 23.76
N VAL A 164 -9.36 -18.60 23.50
CA VAL A 164 -8.84 -17.23 23.61
C VAL A 164 -8.50 -16.89 25.06
N GLU A 165 -7.24 -16.59 25.29
CA GLU A 165 -6.67 -16.16 26.56
C GLU A 165 -6.15 -14.72 26.42
N THR A 166 -6.78 -13.78 27.11
CA THR A 166 -6.35 -12.38 27.11
C THR A 166 -5.12 -12.19 27.99
N ILE A 167 -4.12 -11.46 27.49
CA ILE A 167 -2.82 -11.28 28.15
C ILE A 167 -2.63 -9.84 28.63
N ILE A 168 -3.01 -8.87 27.79
CA ILE A 168 -2.99 -7.44 28.11
C ILE A 168 -4.32 -6.84 27.65
N ARG A 169 -4.84 -5.89 28.43
CA ARG A 169 -6.06 -5.13 28.16
C ARG A 169 -5.78 -3.63 28.30
N HIS A 170 -6.77 -2.82 27.93
CA HIS A 170 -6.82 -1.37 28.18
C HIS A 170 -5.60 -0.58 27.66
N MET A 171 -4.97 -1.02 26.56
CA MET A 171 -4.02 -0.18 25.85
C MET A 171 -4.76 0.94 25.10
N PRO A 172 -4.11 2.08 24.80
CA PRO A 172 -4.75 3.18 24.06
C PRO A 172 -5.25 2.71 22.67
N GLY A 173 -6.56 2.68 22.48
CA GLY A 173 -7.21 2.23 21.25
C GLY A 173 -7.38 3.32 20.20
N ARG A 174 -8.39 3.18 19.33
CA ARG A 174 -8.81 4.27 18.43
C ARG A 174 -9.64 5.33 19.16
N ARG A 175 -10.47 4.89 20.11
CA ARG A 175 -11.18 5.80 21.02
C ARG A 175 -10.33 5.99 22.26
N ILE A 176 -9.93 7.22 22.54
CA ILE A 176 -8.99 7.52 23.63
C ILE A 176 -9.41 8.78 24.37
N THR A 177 -9.03 8.86 25.64
CA THR A 177 -9.08 10.09 26.43
C THR A 177 -7.67 10.57 26.68
N LEU A 178 -7.35 11.77 26.21
CA LEU A 178 -6.05 12.40 26.39
C LEU A 178 -5.84 12.85 27.85
N PRO A 179 -4.60 13.14 28.28
CA PRO A 179 -4.30 13.55 29.66
C PRO A 179 -5.04 14.81 30.13
N ASP A 180 -5.46 15.68 29.22
CA ASP A 180 -6.24 16.89 29.51
C ASP A 180 -7.76 16.64 29.62
N GLY A 181 -8.19 15.38 29.47
CA GLY A 181 -9.59 14.97 29.48
C GLY A 181 -10.28 15.02 28.11
N THR A 182 -9.59 15.47 27.06
CA THR A 182 -10.12 15.49 25.69
C THR A 182 -10.41 14.08 25.22
N ARG A 183 -11.64 13.83 24.77
CA ARG A 183 -12.04 12.55 24.17
C ARG A 183 -11.90 12.62 22.66
N LEU A 184 -11.19 11.65 22.09
CA LEU A 184 -11.07 11.45 20.66
C LEU A 184 -11.78 10.16 20.29
N ASP A 185 -12.75 10.26 19.38
CA ASP A 185 -13.43 9.09 18.82
C ASP A 185 -12.57 8.40 17.73
N GLU A 186 -11.63 9.14 17.13
CA GLU A 186 -10.77 8.69 16.04
C GLU A 186 -9.30 9.12 16.23
N GLY A 187 -8.57 8.40 17.08
CA GLY A 187 -7.11 8.48 17.17
C GLY A 187 -6.43 7.94 15.90
N ALA A 188 -5.31 8.56 15.51
CA ALA A 188 -4.66 8.30 14.23
C ALA A 188 -3.98 6.92 14.12
N HIS A 189 -3.35 6.44 15.19
CA HIS A 189 -2.51 5.23 15.13
C HIS A 189 -2.91 4.16 16.18
N PRO A 190 -4.08 3.51 16.01
CA PRO A 190 -4.59 2.56 16.99
C PRO A 190 -3.96 1.15 16.92
N LEU A 191 -3.24 0.83 15.84
CA LEU A 191 -2.72 -0.52 15.60
C LEU A 191 -1.57 -0.86 16.56
N LYS A 192 -1.50 -2.14 16.95
CA LYS A 192 -0.49 -2.64 17.89
C LYS A 192 0.43 -3.64 17.20
N GLN A 193 1.60 -3.19 16.79
CA GLN A 193 2.71 -4.09 16.48
C GLN A 193 3.45 -4.43 17.78
N PHE A 194 3.92 -5.66 17.91
CA PHE A 194 4.69 -6.07 19.07
C PHE A 194 5.68 -7.20 18.76
N VAL A 195 6.72 -7.31 19.59
CA VAL A 195 7.75 -8.33 19.49
C VAL A 195 8.13 -8.85 20.88
N PHE A 196 8.52 -10.13 20.95
CA PHE A 196 9.11 -10.73 22.14
C PHE A 196 10.64 -10.74 22.04
N ASP A 197 11.32 -10.45 23.14
CA ASP A 197 12.74 -10.82 23.26
C ASP A 197 12.89 -12.27 23.76
N ARG A 198 14.14 -12.76 23.78
CA ARG A 198 14.46 -14.13 24.21
C ARG A 198 14.14 -14.41 25.69
N ASN A 199 13.92 -13.37 26.50
CA ASN A 199 13.52 -13.49 27.91
C ASN A 199 11.99 -13.48 28.06
N GLY A 200 11.24 -13.38 26.95
CA GLY A 200 9.79 -13.29 26.93
C GLY A 200 9.25 -11.89 27.25
N ARG A 201 10.10 -10.86 27.35
CA ARG A 201 9.64 -9.48 27.50
C ARG A 201 8.95 -9.03 26.22
N LEU A 202 7.89 -8.25 26.38
CA LEU A 202 7.04 -7.83 25.28
C LEU A 202 7.19 -6.33 25.04
N PHE A 203 7.57 -5.96 23.83
CA PHE A 203 7.71 -4.58 23.38
C PHE A 203 6.58 -4.25 22.42
N VAL A 204 5.76 -3.26 22.78
CA VAL A 204 4.52 -2.94 22.07
C VAL A 204 4.56 -1.51 21.55
N ASN A 205 4.28 -1.32 20.27
CA ASN A 205 4.03 0.00 19.69
C ASN A 205 2.75 0.60 20.28
N VAL A 206 2.87 1.81 20.82
CA VAL A 206 1.74 2.68 21.15
C VAL A 206 1.89 3.94 20.32
N GLY A 207 1.30 3.93 19.12
CA GLY A 207 1.38 5.04 18.17
C GLY A 207 0.79 6.34 18.71
N SER A 208 1.12 7.46 18.07
CA SER A 208 0.64 8.79 18.45
C SER A 208 -0.87 8.94 18.24
N HIS A 209 -1.49 9.81 19.06
CA HIS A 209 -2.91 10.12 18.94
C HIS A 209 -3.26 10.89 17.65
N ASN A 210 -2.31 11.64 17.09
CA ASN A 210 -2.44 12.42 15.86
C ASN A 210 -1.10 12.53 15.10
N ASP A 211 -1.05 13.33 14.04
CA ASP A 211 0.13 13.45 13.19
C ASP A 211 1.33 14.16 13.85
N ASP A 212 1.10 15.32 14.45
CA ASP A 212 2.16 16.31 14.75
C ASP A 212 2.07 16.92 16.16
N CYS A 213 1.04 16.58 16.94
CA CYS A 213 0.74 17.16 18.24
C CYS A 213 0.71 18.71 18.25
N ILE A 214 0.37 19.34 17.12
CA ILE A 214 0.27 20.79 17.03
C ILE A 214 -1.02 21.27 17.69
N THR A 215 -0.89 22.30 18.52
CA THR A 215 -2.00 23.03 19.16
C THR A 215 -1.97 24.50 18.72
N PRO A 216 -3.05 25.28 18.95
CA PRO A 216 -3.03 26.71 18.64
C PRO A 216 -1.83 27.42 19.27
N ALA A 217 -1.16 28.25 18.47
CA ALA A 217 0.01 29.01 18.90
C ALA A 217 -0.37 30.08 19.95
N PRO A 218 0.54 30.42 20.88
CA PRO A 218 1.90 29.90 21.00
C PRO A 218 1.99 28.54 21.71
N ILE A 219 2.73 27.60 21.13
CA ILE A 219 3.02 26.30 21.76
C ILE A 219 4.19 26.49 22.74
N THR A 220 3.90 26.45 24.04
CA THR A 220 4.87 26.69 25.12
C THR A 220 5.10 25.49 26.02
N LYS A 221 4.31 24.42 25.85
CA LYS A 221 4.38 23.21 26.65
C LYS A 221 4.73 22.00 25.76
N PRO A 222 5.39 20.97 26.32
CA PRO A 222 5.57 19.68 25.66
C PRO A 222 4.23 19.05 25.25
N CYS A 223 4.29 18.15 24.28
CA CYS A 223 3.15 17.35 23.82
C CYS A 223 2.68 16.40 24.93
N ALA A 224 1.71 16.81 25.76
CA ALA A 224 1.31 16.04 26.95
C ALA A 224 0.98 14.55 26.68
N PRO A 225 0.27 14.17 25.59
CA PRO A 225 0.01 12.76 25.28
C PRO A 225 1.26 11.91 24.98
N ALA A 226 2.39 12.54 24.64
CA ALA A 226 3.64 11.86 24.29
C ALA A 226 4.61 11.73 25.49
N GLU A 227 4.18 12.12 26.69
CA GLU A 227 5.06 12.21 27.86
C GLU A 227 4.51 11.43 29.07
N GLY A 228 5.40 11.10 30.01
CA GLY A 228 5.06 10.41 31.25
C GLY A 228 4.92 8.89 31.11
N ALA A 229 4.34 8.26 32.13
CA ALA A 229 4.26 6.79 32.25
C ALA A 229 3.25 6.13 31.29
N SER A 230 2.32 6.91 30.73
CA SER A 230 1.33 6.46 29.75
C SER A 230 1.53 7.12 28.39
N ALA A 231 2.76 7.55 28.10
CA ALA A 231 3.11 8.22 26.84
C ALA A 231 2.68 7.39 25.63
N MET A 232 1.97 8.02 24.71
CA MET A 232 1.81 7.56 23.32
C MET A 232 3.03 7.99 22.49
N ALA A 233 3.08 7.62 21.21
CA ALA A 233 4.27 7.77 20.38
C ALA A 233 5.50 7.12 21.04
N ALA A 234 5.33 5.88 21.47
CA ALA A 234 6.25 5.19 22.35
C ALA A 234 6.24 3.67 22.13
N ILE A 235 7.31 3.04 22.62
CA ILE A 235 7.34 1.59 22.81
C ILE A 235 7.13 1.31 24.29
N TRP A 236 6.08 0.56 24.62
CA TRP A 236 5.81 0.09 25.97
C TRP A 236 6.47 -1.27 26.18
N LEU A 237 7.09 -1.46 27.35
CA LEU A 237 7.68 -2.72 27.78
C LEU A 237 6.81 -3.33 28.88
N PHE A 238 6.36 -4.57 28.63
CA PHE A 238 5.77 -5.45 29.64
C PHE A 238 6.76 -6.56 29.98
N THR A 239 6.93 -6.85 31.26
CA THR A 239 7.84 -7.91 31.73
C THR A 239 7.03 -9.08 32.27
N PRO A 240 7.21 -10.31 31.76
CA PRO A 240 6.51 -11.48 32.27
C PRO A 240 7.04 -11.88 33.67
N PRO A 241 6.28 -12.69 34.43
CA PRO A 241 6.80 -13.32 35.63
C PRO A 241 7.98 -14.27 35.31
N PRO A 242 8.70 -14.76 36.35
CA PRO A 242 9.71 -15.80 36.18
C PRO A 242 9.16 -16.98 35.35
N GLY A 243 9.90 -17.37 34.31
CA GLY A 243 9.46 -18.36 33.32
C GLY A 243 9.18 -17.79 31.94
N GLY A 244 9.18 -16.46 31.77
CA GLY A 244 9.18 -15.81 30.45
C GLY A 244 7.86 -15.90 29.69
N VAL A 245 6.78 -16.33 30.35
CA VAL A 245 5.46 -16.50 29.75
C VAL A 245 4.43 -15.73 30.57
N PHE A 246 3.66 -14.87 29.92
CA PHE A 246 2.58 -14.15 30.58
C PHE A 246 1.42 -15.10 30.93
N PRO A 247 0.85 -15.01 32.14
CA PRO A 247 -0.38 -15.70 32.48
C PRO A 247 -1.57 -15.09 31.74
N ALA A 248 -2.60 -15.90 31.49
CA ALA A 248 -3.89 -15.40 31.04
C ALA A 248 -4.58 -14.61 32.16
N LEU A 249 -5.13 -13.45 31.82
CA LEU A 249 -5.89 -12.62 32.74
C LEU A 249 -7.27 -13.23 33.00
N LYS A 250 -7.64 -13.31 34.28
CA LYS A 250 -8.96 -13.70 34.74
C LYS A 250 -9.84 -12.46 34.95
N PRO A 251 -11.17 -12.63 34.99
CA PRO A 251 -12.07 -11.53 35.35
C PRO A 251 -11.67 -10.92 36.71
N GLY A 252 -11.44 -9.60 36.72
CA GLY A 252 -11.01 -8.85 37.91
C GLY A 252 -9.50 -8.63 38.04
N ASP A 253 -8.67 -9.34 37.26
CA ASP A 253 -7.22 -9.13 37.29
C ASP A 253 -6.85 -7.74 36.76
N THR A 254 -5.81 -7.12 37.32
CA THR A 254 -5.19 -5.93 36.74
C THR A 254 -4.31 -6.32 35.56
N ASP A 255 -4.17 -5.44 34.58
CA ASP A 255 -3.25 -5.69 33.48
C ASP A 255 -1.80 -5.78 33.99
N PRO A 256 -0.91 -6.53 33.31
CA PRO A 256 0.50 -6.55 33.65
C PRO A 256 1.06 -5.13 33.63
N PRO A 257 1.87 -4.73 34.62
CA PRO A 257 2.43 -3.38 34.65
C PRO A 257 3.35 -3.16 33.44
N HIS A 258 3.31 -1.96 32.88
CA HIS A 258 4.21 -1.55 31.80
C HIS A 258 5.13 -0.42 32.23
N THR A 259 6.19 -0.23 31.43
CA THR A 259 7.03 0.97 31.46
C THR A 259 7.16 1.52 30.05
N VAL A 260 7.32 2.83 29.91
CA VAL A 260 7.67 3.44 28.62
C VAL A 260 9.15 3.17 28.38
N TYR A 261 9.46 2.24 27.47
CA TYR A 261 10.82 1.82 27.16
C TYR A 261 11.56 2.89 26.36
N ALA A 262 10.92 3.45 25.34
CA ALA A 262 11.40 4.55 24.51
C ALA A 262 10.22 5.42 24.08
N ARG A 263 10.44 6.71 23.85
CA ARG A 263 9.39 7.67 23.44
C ARG A 263 9.83 8.64 22.36
N GLY A 264 8.89 9.39 21.82
CA GLY A 264 9.12 10.27 20.67
C GLY A 264 9.26 9.49 19.37
N LEU A 265 8.52 8.37 19.27
CA LEU A 265 8.44 7.45 18.12
C LEU A 265 7.00 7.49 17.60
N ARG A 266 6.71 8.25 16.55
CA ARG A 266 5.33 8.58 16.13
C ARG A 266 4.47 7.34 15.92
N ASN A 267 4.94 6.37 15.14
CA ASN A 267 4.23 5.12 14.90
C ASN A 267 5.18 3.99 14.47
N SER A 268 5.47 3.09 15.42
CA SER A 268 6.47 2.01 15.31
C SER A 268 5.90 0.71 14.77
N MET A 269 5.50 0.68 13.50
CA MET A 269 4.87 -0.50 12.90
C MET A 269 5.87 -1.57 12.43
N ALA A 270 7.13 -1.20 12.23
CA ALA A 270 8.22 -2.12 11.93
C ALA A 270 9.14 -2.23 13.15
N LEU A 271 9.22 -3.42 13.76
CA LEU A 271 10.06 -3.70 14.92
C LEU A 271 10.86 -4.98 14.67
N ALA A 272 12.17 -4.95 14.90
CA ALA A 272 13.02 -6.12 14.80
C ALA A 272 14.01 -6.20 15.97
N LEU A 273 14.05 -7.36 16.62
CA LEU A 273 15.02 -7.70 17.64
C LEU A 273 16.04 -8.66 17.03
N HIS A 274 17.32 -8.34 17.18
CA HIS A 274 18.36 -9.30 16.85
C HIS A 274 18.21 -10.55 17.76
N PRO A 275 18.43 -11.79 17.27
CA PRO A 275 18.23 -13.00 18.07
C PRO A 275 18.95 -13.03 19.42
N ASN A 276 20.09 -12.35 19.52
CA ASN A 276 20.88 -12.25 20.76
C ASN A 276 20.42 -11.12 21.71
N PHE A 277 19.49 -10.26 21.34
CA PHE A 277 18.95 -9.24 22.25
C PHE A 277 18.22 -9.92 23.43
N PRO A 278 18.42 -9.47 24.70
CA PRO A 278 19.00 -8.19 25.11
C PRO A 278 20.46 -8.24 25.58
N ASP A 279 21.29 -9.15 25.05
CA ASP A 279 22.74 -9.04 25.32
C ASP A 279 23.25 -7.66 24.90
N ALA A 280 24.20 -7.16 25.69
CA ALA A 280 24.76 -5.83 25.49
C ALA A 280 25.31 -5.67 24.06
N GLY A 281 24.93 -4.58 23.41
CA GLY A 281 25.39 -4.25 22.07
C GLY A 281 24.58 -4.84 20.94
N TYR A 282 23.60 -5.73 21.16
CA TYR A 282 22.76 -6.25 20.06
C TYR A 282 21.58 -5.34 19.73
N ALA A 283 21.21 -5.30 18.45
CA ALA A 283 20.24 -4.37 17.93
C ALA A 283 18.79 -4.67 18.35
N PHE A 284 18.11 -3.62 18.82
CA PHE A 284 16.66 -3.47 18.75
C PHE A 284 16.38 -2.33 17.77
N LEU A 285 15.84 -2.66 16.60
CA LEU A 285 15.53 -1.70 15.55
C LEU A 285 14.04 -1.41 15.48
N GLN A 286 13.74 -0.16 15.17
CA GLN A 286 12.40 0.32 14.86
C GLN A 286 12.42 1.09 13.54
N GLY A 287 11.44 0.83 12.68
CA GLY A 287 11.14 1.64 11.51
C GLY A 287 10.03 2.62 11.83
N GLU A 288 10.33 3.90 11.70
CA GLU A 288 9.42 5.01 12.00
C GLU A 288 8.52 5.32 10.81
N ASN A 289 7.25 5.63 11.08
CA ASN A 289 6.36 6.28 10.14
C ASN A 289 6.23 7.74 10.58
N GLY A 290 7.06 8.60 10.00
CA GLY A 290 7.26 10.00 10.38
C GLY A 290 6.05 10.90 10.15
N ARG A 291 6.23 12.20 10.43
CA ARG A 291 5.17 13.22 10.24
C ARG A 291 4.68 13.22 8.80
N ASP A 292 3.38 13.41 8.62
CA ASP A 292 2.77 13.60 7.31
C ASP A 292 3.07 15.00 6.78
N LEU A 293 4.35 15.26 6.47
CA LEU A 293 4.70 16.54 5.89
C LEU A 293 4.15 16.65 4.47
N PRO A 294 3.93 17.90 4.06
CA PRO A 294 3.33 18.15 2.78
C PRO A 294 4.23 17.67 1.61
N ASP A 295 5.51 18.06 1.62
CA ASP A 295 6.55 17.67 0.65
C ASP A 295 6.66 16.13 0.47
N ILE A 296 6.74 15.63 -0.77
CA ILE A 296 6.84 14.17 -1.03
C ILE A 296 8.24 13.61 -0.77
N PHE A 297 9.23 14.47 -0.56
CA PHE A 297 10.62 14.11 -0.29
C PHE A 297 11.06 14.46 1.13
N LYS A 298 10.13 14.87 2.01
CA LYS A 298 10.37 15.12 3.43
C LYS A 298 9.12 14.79 4.27
N PRO A 299 9.26 14.37 5.54
CA PRO A 299 10.52 13.96 6.13
C PRO A 299 10.94 12.61 5.52
N ASN A 300 12.21 12.28 5.66
CA ASN A 300 12.65 10.90 5.51
C ASN A 300 11.96 10.06 6.59
N GLU A 301 11.76 8.78 6.28
CA GLU A 301 11.44 7.81 7.31
C GLU A 301 12.73 7.45 8.07
N GLU A 302 12.64 6.74 9.19
CA GLU A 302 13.79 6.51 10.06
C GLU A 302 13.94 5.03 10.43
N ILE A 303 15.19 4.56 10.53
CA ILE A 303 15.55 3.37 11.29
C ILE A 303 16.19 3.84 12.59
N ASN A 304 15.55 3.55 13.71
CA ASN A 304 15.99 3.90 15.04
C ASN A 304 16.63 2.70 15.74
N ALA A 305 17.82 2.90 16.32
CA ALA A 305 18.43 1.97 17.26
C ALA A 305 17.86 2.25 18.67
N ILE A 306 16.96 1.38 19.13
CA ILE A 306 16.17 1.58 20.34
C ILE A 306 16.99 1.30 21.59
N GLU A 307 17.04 2.29 22.47
CA GLU A 307 17.71 2.28 23.76
C GLU A 307 16.73 2.73 24.85
N GLN A 308 16.81 2.09 26.02
CA GLN A 308 15.90 2.36 27.12
C GLN A 308 16.03 3.82 27.61
N GLY A 309 14.89 4.46 27.82
CA GLY A 309 14.76 5.81 28.39
C GLY A 309 15.06 6.96 27.42
N ARG A 310 15.47 6.67 26.19
CA ARG A 310 15.80 7.68 25.17
C ARG A 310 14.55 8.29 24.54
N HIS A 311 14.72 9.48 23.97
CA HIS A 311 13.71 10.20 23.19
C HIS A 311 14.14 10.28 21.72
N TYR A 312 13.26 9.91 20.78
CA TYR A 312 13.59 9.77 19.35
C TYR A 312 13.16 10.97 18.49
N GLY A 313 12.54 11.97 19.10
CA GLY A 313 12.45 13.31 18.54
C GLY A 313 11.02 13.78 18.32
N TRP A 314 10.11 12.91 17.88
CA TRP A 314 8.73 13.31 17.61
C TRP A 314 8.05 13.87 18.88
N PRO A 315 7.26 14.97 18.79
CA PRO A 315 6.96 15.77 17.59
C PRO A 315 7.98 16.91 17.35
N TYR A 316 8.99 17.05 18.19
CA TYR A 316 9.88 18.21 18.23
C TYR A 316 11.00 18.17 17.18
N CYS A 317 11.40 16.97 16.77
CA CYS A 317 12.43 16.73 15.76
C CYS A 317 11.92 15.69 14.75
N TYR A 318 12.44 15.76 13.53
CA TYR A 318 12.29 14.74 12.49
C TYR A 318 13.61 14.64 11.70
N ASP A 319 13.75 13.60 10.88
CA ASP A 319 15.01 13.29 10.19
C ASP A 319 16.19 13.18 11.17
N VAL A 320 17.39 13.49 10.70
CA VAL A 320 18.57 13.70 11.55
C VAL A 320 18.56 15.13 12.09
N SER A 321 18.20 15.30 13.36
CA SER A 321 18.38 16.56 14.09
C SER A 321 17.63 17.78 13.54
N THR A 322 16.57 17.60 12.72
CA THR A 322 15.83 18.72 12.14
C THR A 322 14.72 19.18 13.08
N PRO A 323 14.72 20.44 13.57
CA PRO A 323 13.72 20.89 14.52
C PRO A 323 12.40 21.25 13.84
N SER A 324 11.30 20.83 14.46
CA SER A 324 9.94 21.28 14.12
C SER A 324 9.78 22.76 14.51
N PRO A 325 9.61 23.70 13.55
CA PRO A 325 9.55 25.14 13.84
C PRO A 325 8.43 25.55 14.81
N GLU A 326 7.33 24.80 14.82
CA GLU A 326 6.13 25.04 15.62
C GLU A 326 6.42 24.91 17.13
N PHE A 327 7.44 24.11 17.49
CA PHE A 327 7.84 23.84 18.87
C PHE A 327 9.04 24.67 19.33
N ARG A 328 9.37 25.77 18.64
CA ARG A 328 10.54 26.62 18.95
C ARG A 328 10.65 26.99 20.43
N SER A 329 9.55 27.41 21.08
CA SER A 329 9.57 27.82 22.49
C SER A 329 9.87 26.65 23.43
N VAL A 330 9.36 25.45 23.11
CA VAL A 330 9.63 24.20 23.84
C VAL A 330 11.11 23.82 23.67
N LEU A 331 11.65 23.93 22.45
CA LEU A 331 13.05 23.65 22.15
C LEU A 331 14.05 24.67 22.73
N GLN A 332 13.57 25.80 23.26
CA GLN A 332 14.41 26.84 23.87
C GLN A 332 14.43 26.82 25.41
N SER A 333 13.59 25.98 26.04
CA SER A 333 13.38 26.01 27.49
C SER A 333 13.08 24.62 28.08
N GLY A 334 13.17 24.51 29.41
CA GLY A 334 12.82 23.28 30.13
C GLY A 334 13.64 22.05 29.74
N ALA A 335 13.04 20.86 29.91
CA ALA A 335 13.69 19.57 29.69
C ALA A 335 14.06 19.30 28.21
N TYR A 336 13.40 19.97 27.27
CA TYR A 336 13.59 19.82 25.82
C TYR A 336 14.44 20.91 25.19
N LYS A 337 15.06 21.78 26.02
CA LYS A 337 16.01 22.76 25.51
C LYS A 337 17.07 22.07 24.65
N SER A 338 17.21 22.55 23.42
CA SER A 338 18.16 22.04 22.43
C SER A 338 18.00 20.54 22.13
N LEU A 339 16.77 20.00 22.21
CA LEU A 339 16.49 18.56 22.04
C LEU A 339 17.17 18.00 20.79
N CYS A 340 16.90 18.60 19.62
CA CYS A 340 17.34 18.08 18.33
C CYS A 340 18.85 18.24 18.07
N THR A 341 19.62 18.91 18.94
CA THR A 341 21.03 19.24 18.68
C THR A 341 21.99 18.82 19.77
N ALA A 342 21.74 19.20 21.02
CA ALA A 342 22.73 19.08 22.11
C ALA A 342 22.18 18.41 23.37
N ASN A 343 20.89 18.08 23.42
CA ASN A 343 20.28 17.49 24.60
C ASN A 343 20.60 16.00 24.68
N ALA A 344 21.12 15.56 25.83
CA ALA A 344 21.48 14.18 26.06
C ALA A 344 20.29 13.20 26.05
N LEU A 345 19.03 13.65 26.11
CA LEU A 345 17.84 12.79 26.00
C LEU A 345 17.61 12.29 24.57
N TYR A 346 17.96 13.11 23.57
CA TYR A 346 17.70 12.80 22.17
C TYR A 346 18.64 11.70 21.68
N LYS A 347 18.08 10.70 21.00
CA LYS A 347 18.82 9.74 20.19
C LYS A 347 18.45 10.01 18.73
N PRO A 348 19.37 10.48 17.88
CA PRO A 348 19.09 10.64 16.46
C PRO A 348 18.86 9.27 15.81
N PRO A 349 18.14 9.23 14.67
CA PRO A 349 17.96 7.99 13.93
C PRO A 349 19.30 7.39 13.54
N PHE A 350 19.35 6.07 13.55
CA PHE A 350 20.57 5.32 13.21
C PHE A 350 20.82 5.38 11.70
N SER A 351 19.77 5.27 10.89
CA SER A 351 19.77 5.51 9.45
C SER A 351 18.45 6.12 9.00
N LEU A 352 18.44 6.72 7.81
CA LEU A 352 17.22 7.16 7.15
C LEU A 352 16.67 6.08 6.20
N LEU A 353 15.37 6.18 5.95
CA LEU A 353 14.59 5.42 4.98
C LEU A 353 13.91 6.38 3.99
N PRO A 354 13.56 5.94 2.78
CA PRO A 354 12.93 6.79 1.78
C PRO A 354 11.71 7.55 2.33
N PRO A 355 11.59 8.88 2.11
CA PRO A 355 10.49 9.71 2.62
C PRO A 355 9.11 9.15 2.34
N HIS A 356 8.20 9.11 3.31
CA HIS A 356 6.85 8.52 3.15
C HIS A 356 6.83 7.06 2.67
N GLY A 357 7.92 6.32 2.90
CA GLY A 357 8.03 4.90 2.59
C GLY A 357 7.14 4.02 3.48
N ALA A 358 6.71 4.52 4.65
CA ALA A 358 5.84 3.83 5.60
C ALA A 358 6.29 2.38 5.93
N PRO A 359 7.38 2.18 6.69
CA PRO A 359 7.84 0.84 7.05
C PRO A 359 6.82 0.14 7.95
N LEU A 360 6.30 -1.01 7.51
CA LEU A 360 5.28 -1.79 8.24
C LEU A 360 5.73 -3.21 8.62
N ALA A 361 6.87 -3.66 8.11
CA ALA A 361 7.50 -4.91 8.54
C ALA A 361 9.03 -4.78 8.52
N MET A 362 9.67 -5.46 9.47
CA MET A 362 11.11 -5.57 9.57
C MET A 362 11.47 -6.90 10.24
N LEU A 363 12.39 -7.65 9.65
CA LEU A 363 12.88 -8.93 10.22
C LEU A 363 14.31 -9.22 9.77
N TYR A 364 15.03 -10.01 10.55
CA TYR A 364 16.28 -10.63 10.11
C TYR A 364 15.97 -11.95 9.40
N TYR A 365 16.57 -12.17 8.24
CA TYR A 365 16.36 -13.40 7.50
C TYR A 365 17.30 -14.51 8.00
N HIS A 366 16.73 -15.65 8.37
CA HIS A 366 17.44 -16.85 8.85
C HIS A 366 16.95 -18.13 8.17
N GLY A 367 16.54 -18.02 6.90
CA GLY A 367 16.01 -19.14 6.12
C GLY A 367 17.10 -19.81 5.27
N THR A 368 16.95 -21.10 4.98
CA THR A 368 17.94 -21.85 4.18
C THR A 368 17.80 -21.65 2.67
N ARG A 369 16.69 -21.04 2.21
CA ARG A 369 16.35 -20.92 0.79
C ARG A 369 17.16 -19.84 0.07
N PHE A 370 17.52 -18.77 0.79
CA PHE A 370 18.30 -17.64 0.28
C PHE A 370 19.56 -17.43 1.15
N PRO A 371 20.63 -18.25 1.01
CA PRO A 371 21.85 -18.09 1.79
C PRO A 371 22.50 -16.70 1.63
N GLU A 372 22.27 -16.04 0.50
CA GLU A 372 22.70 -14.65 0.26
C GLU A 372 22.00 -13.63 1.16
N LEU A 373 20.81 -13.94 1.70
CA LEU A 373 20.07 -13.08 2.63
C LEU A 373 20.34 -13.44 4.11
N GLU A 374 21.10 -14.50 4.40
CA GLU A 374 21.33 -14.96 5.77
C GLU A 374 21.89 -13.86 6.67
N GLY A 375 21.22 -13.60 7.78
CA GLY A 375 21.57 -12.55 8.74
C GLY A 375 21.25 -11.12 8.28
N LYS A 376 20.81 -10.90 7.03
CA LYS A 376 20.46 -9.56 6.54
C LYS A 376 19.13 -9.08 7.10
N LEU A 377 18.96 -7.77 7.16
CA LEU A 377 17.73 -7.11 7.62
C LEU A 377 16.84 -6.80 6.42
N LEU A 378 15.60 -7.28 6.43
CA LEU A 378 14.60 -6.99 5.41
C LEU A 378 13.60 -5.96 5.95
N VAL A 379 13.23 -4.98 5.12
CA VAL A 379 12.27 -3.92 5.49
C VAL A 379 11.21 -3.77 4.39
N GLY A 380 9.94 -3.95 4.76
CA GLY A 380 8.79 -3.74 3.86
C GLY A 380 8.29 -2.30 3.92
N LEU A 381 8.28 -1.61 2.78
CA LEU A 381 7.80 -0.23 2.65
C LEU A 381 6.41 -0.20 1.99
N HIS A 382 5.39 0.12 2.78
CA HIS A 382 3.99 0.14 2.37
C HIS A 382 3.62 1.38 1.54
N GLY A 383 4.33 2.49 1.77
CA GLY A 383 3.92 3.84 1.42
C GLY A 383 3.36 3.98 -0.01
N TYR A 384 2.21 4.62 -0.13
CA TYR A 384 1.57 4.84 -1.44
C TYR A 384 2.32 5.86 -2.31
N ARG A 385 3.20 6.67 -1.71
CA ARG A 385 4.02 7.66 -2.41
C ARG A 385 5.10 6.95 -3.25
N PRO A 386 5.77 7.66 -4.19
CA PRO A 386 6.75 7.07 -5.12
C PRO A 386 7.95 6.35 -4.47
N THR A 387 8.14 6.48 -3.17
CA THR A 387 9.26 5.93 -2.39
C THR A 387 8.92 4.65 -1.64
N GLY A 388 7.63 4.29 -1.53
CA GLY A 388 7.21 3.01 -0.96
C GLY A 388 7.09 1.91 -2.01
N SER A 389 6.17 0.95 -1.77
CA SER A 389 5.90 -0.20 -2.63
C SER A 389 7.15 -1.03 -2.95
N ARG A 390 7.89 -1.45 -1.92
CA ARG A 390 9.13 -2.24 -2.09
C ARG A 390 9.51 -3.04 -0.85
N VAL A 391 10.44 -3.96 -1.03
CA VAL A 391 11.11 -4.68 0.05
C VAL A 391 12.61 -4.40 -0.07
N LEU A 392 13.18 -3.83 0.98
CA LEU A 392 14.60 -3.48 1.07
C LEU A 392 15.39 -4.58 1.78
N VAL A 393 16.66 -4.72 1.44
CA VAL A 393 17.63 -5.61 2.07
C VAL A 393 18.83 -4.79 2.51
N TYR A 394 19.17 -4.87 3.80
CA TYR A 394 20.32 -4.21 4.39
C TYR A 394 21.36 -5.22 4.83
N ASP A 395 22.62 -4.95 4.48
CA ASP A 395 23.76 -5.52 5.18
C ASP A 395 23.83 -4.98 6.61
N VAL A 396 24.10 -5.88 7.55
CA VAL A 396 24.24 -5.55 8.97
C VAL A 396 25.62 -5.95 9.49
N ASP A 397 26.02 -5.34 10.60
CA ASP A 397 27.16 -5.80 11.39
C ASP A 397 26.81 -7.03 12.25
N ASP A 398 27.82 -7.58 12.94
CA ASP A 398 27.67 -8.79 13.76
C ASP A 398 26.71 -8.61 14.96
N HIS A 399 26.28 -7.37 15.22
CA HIS A 399 25.35 -7.02 16.28
C HIS A 399 23.94 -6.71 15.74
N GLY A 400 23.73 -6.81 14.43
CA GLY A 400 22.46 -6.60 13.75
C GLY A 400 22.20 -5.15 13.31
N PHE A 401 23.14 -4.22 13.44
CA PHE A 401 22.93 -2.85 12.98
C PHE A 401 23.24 -2.68 11.49
N PRO A 402 22.40 -1.99 10.69
CA PRO A 402 22.70 -1.69 9.30
C PRO A 402 24.07 -0.99 9.11
N ARG A 403 24.85 -1.40 8.11
CA ARG A 403 26.17 -0.79 7.88
C ARG A 403 26.02 0.59 7.24
N LEU A 404 26.49 1.64 7.92
CA LEU A 404 26.40 3.01 7.40
C LEU A 404 27.46 3.31 6.33
N SER A 405 27.09 4.10 5.33
CA SER A 405 27.98 4.68 4.32
C SER A 405 27.97 6.21 4.41
N PRO A 406 29.09 6.89 4.10
CA PRO A 406 29.13 8.35 4.01
C PRO A 406 28.22 8.85 2.87
N ALA A 407 27.75 10.10 2.99
CA ALA A 407 26.99 10.75 1.93
C ALA A 407 27.80 10.90 0.62
N PRO A 408 27.17 10.83 -0.57
CA PRO A 408 25.74 10.63 -0.80
C PRO A 408 25.33 9.15 -0.82
N VAL A 409 24.28 8.80 -0.08
CA VAL A 409 23.59 7.51 -0.19
C VAL A 409 22.26 7.75 -0.90
N ARG A 410 21.96 6.93 -1.92
CA ARG A 410 20.83 7.15 -2.83
C ARG A 410 19.73 6.11 -2.66
N TYR A 411 18.50 6.52 -2.94
CA TYR A 411 17.30 5.68 -3.01
C TYR A 411 16.55 5.92 -4.32
N HIS A 412 15.80 4.92 -4.81
CA HIS A 412 15.00 5.08 -6.01
C HIS A 412 13.69 5.83 -5.75
N VAL A 413 13.35 6.78 -6.61
CA VAL A 413 12.05 7.47 -6.61
C VAL A 413 11.19 6.84 -7.70
N SER A 414 10.55 5.71 -7.36
CA SER A 414 9.72 4.84 -8.22
C SER A 414 9.94 5.13 -9.72
N CYS A 415 8.90 5.64 -10.34
CA CYS A 415 8.63 5.67 -11.75
C CYS A 415 8.81 7.09 -12.32
N ALA A 416 9.45 7.97 -11.52
CA ALA A 416 9.58 9.39 -11.79
C ALA A 416 10.69 9.69 -12.81
N ALA A 417 10.65 10.90 -13.38
CA ALA A 417 11.64 11.38 -14.35
C ALA A 417 13.09 11.45 -13.79
N GLU A 418 13.25 11.62 -12.48
CA GLU A 418 14.52 11.43 -11.77
C GLU A 418 14.46 10.12 -10.98
N PRO A 419 15.15 9.04 -11.43
CA PRO A 419 14.94 7.70 -10.89
C PRO A 419 15.57 7.52 -9.51
N THR A 420 16.49 8.38 -9.09
CA THR A 420 17.16 8.29 -7.78
C THR A 420 17.34 9.65 -7.13
N ARG A 421 17.35 9.68 -5.79
CA ARG A 421 17.68 10.86 -4.98
C ARG A 421 18.60 10.47 -3.83
N SER A 422 19.42 11.42 -3.39
CA SER A 422 20.25 11.26 -2.18
C SER A 422 19.42 11.51 -0.92
N PHE A 423 19.69 10.74 0.15
CA PHE A 423 19.23 11.08 1.50
C PHE A 423 19.76 12.44 1.93
N ARG A 424 18.86 13.28 2.45
CA ARG A 424 19.20 14.65 2.85
C ARG A 424 18.24 15.20 3.89
N THR A 425 18.76 16.15 4.66
CA THR A 425 18.00 17.01 5.58
C THR A 425 18.08 18.46 5.11
N ASP A 426 17.51 19.38 5.87
CA ASP A 426 17.67 20.82 5.64
C ASP A 426 19.14 21.28 5.71
N ALA A 427 20.01 20.53 6.39
CA ALA A 427 21.43 20.84 6.50
C ALA A 427 22.27 20.33 5.31
N GLY A 428 21.75 19.44 4.47
CA GLY A 428 22.47 18.86 3.33
C GLY A 428 22.30 17.35 3.18
N GLU A 429 23.13 16.74 2.33
CA GLU A 429 23.17 15.29 2.19
C GLU A 429 23.74 14.64 3.46
N VAL A 430 23.21 13.47 3.83
CA VAL A 430 23.59 12.77 5.06
C VAL A 430 24.02 11.33 4.80
N ALA A 431 24.83 10.81 5.72
CA ALA A 431 25.16 9.39 5.75
C ALA A 431 23.89 8.57 6.04
N ALA A 432 23.82 7.37 5.47
CA ALA A 432 22.74 6.42 5.70
C ALA A 432 23.25 4.99 5.43
N ALA A 433 22.50 3.99 5.84
CA ALA A 433 22.75 2.62 5.40
C ALA A 433 22.31 2.48 3.94
N PRO A 434 23.20 2.06 3.01
CA PRO A 434 22.78 1.65 1.68
C PRO A 434 22.00 0.34 1.76
N PHE A 435 21.20 0.07 0.75
CA PHE A 435 20.37 -1.13 0.66
C PHE A 435 20.23 -1.60 -0.78
N GLU A 436 19.88 -2.87 -0.90
CA GLU A 436 19.41 -3.50 -2.13
C GLU A 436 17.87 -3.54 -2.13
N GLU A 437 17.24 -3.55 -3.30
CA GLU A 437 15.79 -3.68 -3.43
C GLU A 437 15.46 -5.12 -3.89
N LEU A 438 15.10 -5.99 -2.94
CA LEU A 438 14.64 -7.36 -3.24
C LEU A 438 13.40 -7.34 -4.14
N ILE A 439 12.47 -6.44 -3.80
CA ILE A 439 11.36 -6.08 -4.68
C ILE A 439 11.52 -4.62 -5.08
N ALA A 440 11.76 -4.39 -6.37
CA ALA A 440 11.94 -3.08 -6.96
C ALA A 440 10.81 -2.75 -7.94
N GLY A 441 10.61 -1.47 -8.23
CA GLY A 441 9.74 -1.04 -9.33
C GLY A 441 8.31 -1.58 -9.25
N TRP A 442 7.77 -1.82 -8.06
CA TRP A 442 6.41 -2.35 -7.85
C TRP A 442 5.33 -1.26 -8.01
N HIS A 443 5.50 -0.41 -9.01
CA HIS A 443 4.51 0.57 -9.44
C HIS A 443 3.41 -0.12 -10.26
N ARG A 444 2.28 0.58 -10.37
CA ARG A 444 1.15 0.18 -11.19
C ARG A 444 1.55 0.15 -12.67
N VAL A 445 1.21 -0.93 -13.36
CA VAL A 445 1.36 -1.07 -14.80
C VAL A 445 0.04 -1.60 -15.36
N ASN A 446 -0.64 -0.83 -16.20
CA ASN A 446 -1.92 -1.23 -16.79
C ASN A 446 -1.74 -2.55 -17.53
N GLY A 447 -2.75 -3.40 -17.42
CA GLY A 447 -2.70 -4.72 -18.03
C GLY A 447 -1.87 -5.75 -17.27
N ALA A 448 -0.88 -5.35 -16.48
CA ALA A 448 0.07 -6.26 -15.86
C ALA A 448 -0.09 -6.39 -14.34
N ARG A 449 -0.16 -5.28 -13.58
CA ARG A 449 -0.18 -5.32 -12.11
C ARG A 449 -0.67 -4.02 -11.45
N PRO A 450 -1.22 -4.09 -10.22
CA PRO A 450 -1.42 -2.90 -9.38
C PRO A 450 -0.11 -2.41 -8.77
N GLN A 451 -0.13 -1.22 -8.14
CA GLN A 451 0.96 -0.78 -7.27
C GLN A 451 1.00 -1.66 -6.01
N GLY A 452 2.19 -2.06 -5.60
CA GLY A 452 2.39 -2.89 -4.42
C GLY A 452 2.10 -2.17 -3.11
N ALA A 453 1.64 -2.91 -2.11
CA ALA A 453 1.40 -2.38 -0.76
C ALA A 453 1.79 -3.41 0.32
N PRO A 454 3.09 -3.77 0.46
CA PRO A 454 3.51 -4.77 1.43
C PRO A 454 3.23 -4.29 2.87
N VAL A 455 2.65 -5.16 3.69
CA VAL A 455 2.37 -4.88 5.11
C VAL A 455 3.21 -5.79 6.00
N GLY A 456 2.67 -6.91 6.47
CA GLY A 456 3.36 -7.91 7.27
C GLY A 456 4.08 -8.95 6.41
N MET A 457 5.18 -9.46 6.95
CA MET A 457 6.03 -10.43 6.29
C MET A 457 6.56 -11.46 7.30
N THR A 458 6.77 -12.69 6.84
CA THR A 458 7.35 -13.78 7.63
C THR A 458 8.28 -14.64 6.75
N VAL A 459 9.22 -15.32 7.39
CA VAL A 459 10.06 -16.34 6.74
C VAL A 459 9.48 -17.70 7.14
N ALA A 460 9.08 -18.49 6.16
CA ALA A 460 8.58 -19.84 6.39
C ALA A 460 9.71 -20.82 6.74
N GLU A 461 9.35 -21.97 7.32
CA GLU A 461 10.28 -23.04 7.71
C GLU A 461 11.07 -23.59 6.51
N ASP A 462 10.51 -23.50 5.30
CA ASP A 462 11.19 -23.86 4.05
C ASP A 462 12.14 -22.76 3.52
N GLY A 463 12.30 -21.67 4.27
CA GLY A 463 13.13 -20.50 3.97
C GLY A 463 12.51 -19.51 2.98
N ALA A 464 11.33 -19.77 2.40
CA ALA A 464 10.66 -18.80 1.53
C ALA A 464 10.14 -17.60 2.32
N ILE A 465 10.09 -16.43 1.69
CA ILE A 465 9.54 -15.22 2.31
C ILE A 465 8.09 -15.09 1.89
N TRP A 466 7.21 -14.83 2.84
CA TRP A 466 5.78 -14.65 2.62
C TRP A 466 5.36 -13.27 3.11
N LEU A 467 4.60 -12.55 2.30
CA LEU A 467 4.09 -11.24 2.66
C LEU A 467 2.63 -11.08 2.25
N VAL A 468 1.97 -10.12 2.89
CA VAL A 468 0.60 -9.72 2.56
C VAL A 468 0.55 -8.31 2.01
N GLU A 469 -0.41 -8.08 1.11
CA GLU A 469 -0.77 -6.73 0.67
C GLU A 469 -2.22 -6.42 1.01
N ASP A 470 -2.43 -5.35 1.75
CA ASP A 470 -3.76 -4.96 2.21
C ASP A 470 -4.61 -4.37 1.07
N LYS A 471 -4.03 -3.45 0.28
CA LYS A 471 -4.73 -2.77 -0.83
C LYS A 471 -5.08 -3.72 -1.96
N ASN A 472 -4.19 -4.68 -2.24
CA ASN A 472 -4.38 -5.65 -3.32
C ASN A 472 -5.06 -6.95 -2.84
N LYS A 473 -5.23 -7.14 -1.52
CA LYS A 473 -5.89 -8.31 -0.94
C LYS A 473 -5.19 -9.61 -1.35
N THR A 474 -3.87 -9.62 -1.27
CA THR A 474 -3.03 -10.72 -1.76
C THR A 474 -2.14 -11.29 -0.68
N VAL A 475 -1.79 -12.57 -0.85
CA VAL A 475 -0.63 -13.20 -0.21
C VAL A 475 0.36 -13.53 -1.31
N ILE A 476 1.61 -13.08 -1.15
CA ILE A 476 2.71 -13.33 -2.08
C ILE A 476 3.77 -14.17 -1.39
N ARG A 477 4.23 -15.20 -2.10
CA ARG A 477 5.40 -15.99 -1.75
C ARG A 477 6.56 -15.58 -2.65
N ILE A 478 7.68 -15.17 -2.06
CA ILE A 478 8.94 -14.96 -2.75
C ILE A 478 9.72 -16.27 -2.71
N ASP A 479 10.13 -16.74 -3.87
CA ASP A 479 10.86 -17.99 -4.04
C ASP A 479 12.06 -17.82 -5.00
N ARG A 480 12.86 -18.86 -5.14
CA ARG A 480 13.97 -18.96 -6.09
C ARG A 480 13.46 -18.98 -7.52
N ALA A 481 14.19 -18.30 -8.39
CA ALA A 481 14.04 -18.38 -9.84
C ALA A 481 15.37 -18.71 -10.50
N ALA A 482 15.32 -19.42 -11.63
CA ALA A 482 16.46 -19.56 -12.52
C ALA A 482 16.48 -18.40 -13.53
N GLY A 483 17.69 -17.90 -13.83
CA GLY A 483 17.92 -16.93 -14.90
C GLY A 483 17.93 -15.45 -14.48
N ASP A 484 17.94 -14.59 -15.49
CA ASP A 484 18.01 -13.13 -15.35
C ASP A 484 16.74 -12.55 -14.70
N PRO A 485 16.85 -11.36 -14.05
CA PRO A 485 15.69 -10.68 -13.49
C PRO A 485 14.66 -10.38 -14.59
N PRO A 486 13.35 -10.35 -14.25
CA PRO A 486 12.31 -10.01 -15.21
C PRO A 486 12.58 -8.61 -15.79
N GLN A 487 12.34 -8.44 -17.09
CA GLN A 487 12.52 -7.13 -17.71
C GLN A 487 11.64 -6.09 -16.99
N PRO A 488 12.21 -4.94 -16.58
CA PRO A 488 11.44 -3.88 -15.96
C PRO A 488 10.32 -3.44 -16.89
N LEU A 489 9.08 -3.46 -16.40
CA LEU A 489 7.96 -2.88 -17.10
C LEU A 489 8.04 -1.36 -17.02
N ALA A 490 7.73 -0.71 -18.13
CA ALA A 490 7.68 0.75 -18.19
C ALA A 490 6.54 1.27 -17.31
N CYS A 491 6.80 2.45 -16.74
CA CYS A 491 5.84 3.25 -16.03
C CYS A 491 4.58 3.55 -16.81
N ASP A 492 3.43 3.33 -16.17
CA ASP A 492 2.15 3.75 -16.72
C ASP A 492 1.86 5.22 -16.42
N THR A 493 2.70 6.08 -17.00
CA THR A 493 2.49 7.52 -16.96
C THR A 493 1.90 7.95 -18.30
N ARG A 494 0.95 8.89 -18.26
CA ARG A 494 0.47 9.52 -19.49
C ARG A 494 1.64 10.10 -20.25
N SER A 495 1.73 9.77 -21.55
CA SER A 495 2.74 10.34 -22.43
C SER A 495 2.65 11.87 -22.39
N GLN A 496 3.77 12.58 -22.58
CA GLN A 496 3.74 14.04 -22.67
C GLN A 496 2.81 14.52 -23.79
N ALA A 497 2.77 13.79 -24.90
CA ALA A 497 1.87 14.06 -26.02
C ALA A 497 0.38 13.98 -25.62
N LEU A 498 0.01 13.00 -24.80
CA LEU A 498 -1.35 12.89 -24.26
C LEU A 498 -1.67 14.01 -23.27
N ILE A 499 -0.73 14.35 -22.39
CA ILE A 499 -0.89 15.47 -21.45
C ILE A 499 -1.09 16.78 -22.24
N ASP A 500 -0.29 17.01 -23.28
CA ASP A 500 -0.42 18.14 -24.19
C ASP A 500 -1.80 18.19 -24.84
N GLN A 501 -2.28 17.06 -25.34
CA GLN A 501 -3.59 16.96 -25.96
C GLN A 501 -4.74 17.28 -24.99
N LEU A 502 -4.71 16.71 -23.77
CA LEU A 502 -5.71 16.98 -22.74
C LEU A 502 -5.67 18.44 -22.27
N ALA A 503 -4.47 19.00 -22.10
CA ALA A 503 -4.30 20.41 -21.78
C ALA A 503 -4.87 21.31 -22.89
N ALA A 504 -4.64 20.96 -24.16
CA ALA A 504 -5.20 21.67 -25.30
C ALA A 504 -6.73 21.60 -25.33
N PHE A 505 -7.34 20.45 -25.02
CA PHE A 505 -8.79 20.34 -24.91
C PHE A 505 -9.37 21.27 -23.85
N VAL A 506 -8.77 21.31 -22.65
CA VAL A 506 -9.18 22.23 -21.58
C VAL A 506 -9.00 23.69 -22.01
N ALA A 507 -7.88 24.02 -22.66
CA ALA A 507 -7.58 25.38 -23.11
C ALA A 507 -8.53 25.87 -24.23
N SER A 508 -9.05 24.94 -25.04
CA SER A 508 -9.95 25.24 -26.15
C SER A 508 -11.39 25.58 -25.73
N ASP A 509 -11.79 25.19 -24.52
CA ASP A 509 -13.13 25.44 -23.99
C ASP A 509 -13.11 26.57 -22.94
N ALA A 510 -13.87 27.65 -23.20
CA ALA A 510 -13.88 28.83 -22.35
C ALA A 510 -14.40 28.53 -20.91
N GLN A 511 -15.33 27.60 -20.77
CA GLN A 511 -15.89 27.20 -19.48
C GLN A 511 -14.91 26.35 -18.68
N ASN A 512 -14.15 25.48 -19.34
CA ASN A 512 -13.08 24.71 -18.71
C ASN A 512 -11.90 25.59 -18.30
N ARG A 513 -11.54 26.63 -19.07
CA ARG A 513 -10.57 27.64 -18.62
C ARG A 513 -11.00 28.30 -17.32
N ILE A 514 -12.27 28.74 -17.24
CA ILE A 514 -12.81 29.34 -16.01
C ILE A 514 -12.76 28.35 -14.84
N ARG A 515 -13.18 27.08 -15.05
CA ARG A 515 -13.10 26.03 -14.01
C ARG A 515 -11.68 25.83 -13.52
N LEU A 516 -10.73 25.74 -14.44
CA LEU A 516 -9.32 25.55 -14.12
C LEU A 516 -8.77 26.73 -13.32
N THR A 517 -9.04 27.97 -13.74
CA THR A 517 -8.63 29.17 -12.98
C THR A 517 -9.24 29.17 -11.58
N THR A 518 -10.54 28.87 -11.46
CA THR A 518 -11.25 28.80 -10.18
C THR A 518 -10.65 27.74 -9.26
N LEU A 519 -10.37 26.54 -9.80
CA LEU A 519 -9.75 25.47 -9.04
C LEU A 519 -8.31 25.79 -8.65
N ARG A 520 -7.52 26.34 -9.56
CA ARG A 520 -6.15 26.72 -9.22
C ARG A 520 -6.14 27.73 -8.07
N LYS A 521 -6.91 28.82 -8.18
CA LYS A 521 -6.92 29.88 -7.15
C LYS A 521 -7.56 29.41 -5.84
N GLY A 522 -8.70 28.74 -5.93
CA GLY A 522 -9.52 28.40 -4.76
C GLY A 522 -9.08 27.12 -4.07
N LEU A 523 -8.54 26.15 -4.82
CA LEU A 523 -8.15 24.85 -4.28
C LEU A 523 -6.63 24.68 -4.27
N VAL A 524 -5.97 24.79 -5.43
CA VAL A 524 -4.55 24.45 -5.56
C VAL A 524 -3.67 25.39 -4.74
N GLU A 525 -3.72 26.70 -5.01
CA GLU A 525 -2.85 27.68 -4.34
C GLU A 525 -3.16 27.83 -2.85
N LYS A 526 -4.44 27.73 -2.46
CA LYS A 526 -4.85 27.87 -1.06
C LYS A 526 -4.58 26.62 -0.21
N HIS A 527 -4.85 25.44 -0.75
CA HIS A 527 -4.94 24.22 0.06
C HIS A 527 -4.01 23.09 -0.41
N CYS A 528 -3.55 23.10 -1.66
CA CYS A 528 -2.72 22.01 -2.19
C CYS A 528 -1.22 22.34 -2.24
N VAL A 529 -0.83 23.58 -2.59
CA VAL A 529 0.59 23.98 -2.72
C VAL A 529 1.34 23.83 -1.40
N GLY A 530 0.63 23.98 -0.28
CA GLY A 530 1.16 23.64 1.04
C GLY A 530 1.76 22.24 1.07
N CYS A 531 1.11 21.25 0.41
CA CYS A 531 1.49 19.83 0.29
C CYS A 531 2.01 19.33 -1.02
N HIS A 532 2.10 20.18 -2.01
CA HIS A 532 2.53 19.79 -3.34
C HIS A 532 3.41 20.91 -3.88
N SER A 533 4.60 21.05 -3.31
CA SER A 533 5.63 22.00 -3.76
C SER A 533 6.00 21.80 -5.24
N ASP A 534 5.81 20.58 -5.75
CA ASP A 534 6.11 20.19 -7.13
C ASP A 534 5.06 20.64 -8.16
N PHE A 535 4.00 21.36 -7.75
CA PHE A 535 3.08 22.01 -8.70
C PHE A 535 3.83 22.99 -9.63
N GLY A 536 5.04 23.43 -9.28
CA GLY A 536 5.89 24.22 -10.18
C GLY A 536 5.39 25.65 -10.43
N LEU A 537 4.44 26.14 -9.63
CA LEU A 537 3.93 27.50 -9.70
C LEU A 537 4.99 28.48 -9.20
N LYS A 538 5.36 29.46 -10.03
CA LYS A 538 6.38 30.46 -9.73
C LYS A 538 5.78 31.85 -9.54
N ALA A 539 6.40 32.64 -8.67
CA ALA A 539 6.09 34.07 -8.55
C ALA A 539 6.37 34.78 -9.89
N GLY A 540 5.43 35.62 -10.35
CA GLY A 540 5.55 36.37 -11.61
C GLY A 540 5.03 35.66 -12.86
N GLN A 541 4.60 34.40 -12.78
CA GLN A 541 3.89 33.74 -13.89
C GLN A 541 2.50 34.35 -14.11
N SER A 542 2.06 34.40 -15.37
CA SER A 542 0.69 34.80 -15.70
C SER A 542 -0.32 33.79 -15.16
N ASP A 543 -1.56 34.22 -14.88
CA ASP A 543 -2.62 33.31 -14.41
C ASP A 543 -2.85 32.15 -15.40
N ALA A 544 -2.72 32.40 -16.71
CA ALA A 544 -2.88 31.38 -17.74
C ALA A 544 -1.74 30.34 -17.72
N ASP A 545 -0.50 30.77 -17.53
CA ASP A 545 0.65 29.85 -17.42
C ASP A 545 0.54 29.00 -16.16
N LYS A 546 0.11 29.60 -15.05
CA LYS A 546 -0.14 28.88 -13.80
C LYS A 546 -1.25 27.85 -13.94
N ASP A 547 -2.33 28.20 -14.62
CA ASP A 547 -3.45 27.28 -14.89
C ASP A 547 -2.95 26.05 -15.66
N VAL A 548 -2.20 26.25 -16.75
CA VAL A 548 -1.60 25.15 -17.54
C VAL A 548 -0.64 24.33 -16.69
N THR A 549 0.24 24.98 -15.93
CA THR A 549 1.22 24.30 -15.06
C THR A 549 0.52 23.40 -14.04
N ALA A 550 -0.51 23.92 -13.35
CA ALA A 550 -1.28 23.15 -12.39
C ALA A 550 -2.01 21.97 -13.05
N LEU A 551 -2.62 22.18 -14.22
CA LEU A 551 -3.31 21.12 -14.95
C LEU A 551 -2.35 19.99 -15.36
N ARG A 552 -1.19 20.34 -15.91
CA ARG A 552 -0.19 19.35 -16.34
C ARG A 552 0.30 18.50 -15.18
N PHE A 553 0.56 19.13 -14.03
CA PHE A 553 0.92 18.41 -12.82
C PHE A 553 -0.17 17.42 -12.41
N MET A 554 -1.43 17.86 -12.33
CA MET A 554 -2.54 16.97 -11.95
C MET A 554 -2.74 15.82 -12.96
N LEU A 555 -2.51 16.06 -14.25
CA LEU A 555 -2.62 15.05 -15.31
C LEU A 555 -1.45 14.06 -15.33
N SER A 556 -0.27 14.47 -14.87
CA SER A 556 0.93 13.62 -14.78
C SER A 556 0.94 12.73 -13.54
N GLN A 557 0.08 12.99 -12.55
CA GLN A 557 -0.09 12.10 -11.41
C GLN A 557 -0.93 10.89 -11.82
N ASP A 558 -0.38 9.68 -11.65
CA ASP A 558 -1.11 8.44 -11.89
C ASP A 558 -2.37 8.35 -11.02
N GLY A 559 -3.48 7.92 -11.63
CA GLY A 559 -4.75 7.69 -10.95
C GLY A 559 -5.46 8.93 -10.37
N TRP A 560 -4.88 10.13 -10.41
CA TRP A 560 -5.50 11.33 -9.82
C TRP A 560 -6.74 11.78 -10.58
N ILE A 561 -6.58 12.02 -11.87
CA ILE A 561 -7.64 12.46 -12.78
C ILE A 561 -7.84 11.40 -13.84
N TYR A 562 -9.09 11.05 -14.07
CA TYR A 562 -9.53 10.24 -15.20
C TYR A 562 -10.44 11.08 -16.10
N PRO A 563 -9.93 11.61 -17.23
CA PRO A 563 -10.68 12.54 -18.06
C PRO A 563 -12.03 11.99 -18.52
N GLY A 564 -13.11 12.73 -18.21
CA GLY A 564 -14.49 12.36 -18.52
C GLY A 564 -15.21 11.50 -17.48
N ASP A 565 -14.49 11.00 -16.48
CA ASP A 565 -15.02 10.17 -15.39
C ASP A 565 -14.61 10.73 -14.02
N PRO A 566 -15.36 11.73 -13.51
CA PRO A 566 -15.02 12.37 -12.24
C PRO A 566 -15.04 11.40 -11.06
N ASP A 567 -15.84 10.34 -11.11
CA ASP A 567 -16.10 9.45 -9.98
C ASP A 567 -14.98 8.44 -9.72
N SER A 568 -14.11 8.18 -10.70
CA SER A 568 -13.08 7.15 -10.60
C SER A 568 -11.73 7.66 -10.09
N GLY A 569 -11.49 8.98 -10.11
CA GLY A 569 -10.18 9.56 -9.82
C GLY A 569 -9.88 9.65 -8.32
N MET A 570 -8.63 9.35 -7.92
CA MET A 570 -8.18 9.50 -6.54
C MET A 570 -8.34 10.93 -6.03
N LEU A 571 -8.20 11.94 -6.90
CA LEU A 571 -8.33 13.34 -6.52
C LEU A 571 -9.71 13.61 -5.89
N ARG A 572 -10.79 13.12 -6.51
CA ARG A 572 -12.15 13.25 -5.97
C ARG A 572 -12.29 12.56 -4.62
N THR A 573 -11.87 11.31 -4.53
CA THR A 573 -11.98 10.52 -3.29
C THR A 573 -11.29 11.21 -2.13
N ARG A 574 -10.10 11.78 -2.38
CA ARG A 574 -9.34 12.49 -1.34
C ARG A 574 -9.91 13.86 -1.02
N LEU A 575 -10.44 14.60 -2.00
CA LEU A 575 -11.10 15.88 -1.77
C LEU A 575 -12.43 15.77 -1.00
N ARG A 576 -13.09 14.60 -1.08
CA ARG A 576 -14.42 14.37 -0.48
C ARG A 576 -14.45 13.39 0.69
N GLY A 577 -13.38 12.62 0.89
CA GLY A 577 -13.25 11.66 2.00
C GLY A 577 -14.07 10.40 1.80
N SER A 578 -14.37 10.04 0.55
CA SER A 578 -15.30 8.96 0.23
C SER A 578 -14.65 7.57 0.08
N GLY A 579 -13.43 7.38 0.60
CA GLY A 579 -12.69 6.11 0.48
C GLY A 579 -11.73 5.87 1.66
N ALA A 580 -10.99 4.77 1.61
CA ALA A 580 -10.05 4.38 2.68
C ALA A 580 -8.76 5.23 2.73
N GLU A 581 -8.59 6.15 1.78
CA GLU A 581 -7.42 7.02 1.66
C GLU A 581 -7.58 8.30 2.50
N LYS A 582 -6.45 8.85 2.99
CA LYS A 582 -6.46 10.10 3.77
C LYS A 582 -7.03 11.25 2.93
N LEU A 583 -7.95 12.00 3.55
CA LEU A 583 -8.54 13.22 3.02
C LEU A 583 -7.44 14.25 2.68
N MET A 584 -7.61 14.97 1.58
CA MET A 584 -6.79 16.12 1.20
C MET A 584 -7.71 17.29 0.84
N PRO A 585 -7.43 18.53 1.29
CA PRO A 585 -6.38 18.88 2.24
C PRO A 585 -6.65 18.27 3.64
N PRO A 586 -5.63 18.10 4.48
CA PRO A 586 -5.83 17.75 5.89
C PRO A 586 -6.82 18.71 6.57
N GLY A 587 -7.79 18.17 7.32
CA GLY A 587 -8.89 18.97 7.91
C GLY A 587 -9.98 19.42 6.92
N GLY A 588 -9.89 18.96 5.66
CA GLY A 588 -10.80 19.31 4.57
C GLY A 588 -12.26 18.95 4.82
N GLU A 589 -12.57 18.07 5.76
CA GLU A 589 -13.92 17.65 6.12
C GLU A 589 -14.73 18.81 6.72
N SER A 590 -14.04 19.78 7.29
CA SER A 590 -14.64 21.00 7.83
C SER A 590 -14.82 22.10 6.79
N LEU A 591 -13.99 22.13 5.74
CA LEU A 591 -13.94 23.24 4.76
C LEU A 591 -15.26 23.49 4.02
N PRO A 592 -16.05 22.47 3.60
CA PRO A 592 -17.37 22.72 3.04
C PRO A 592 -18.33 23.48 3.96
N LYS A 593 -18.10 23.40 5.29
CA LYS A 593 -18.90 24.09 6.31
C LYS A 593 -18.28 25.42 6.75
N THR A 594 -16.94 25.52 6.75
CA THR A 594 -16.21 26.64 7.34
C THR A 594 -15.73 27.67 6.31
N GLU A 595 -15.52 27.29 5.05
CA GLU A 595 -15.12 28.20 3.97
C GLU A 595 -16.25 28.37 2.94
N PRO A 596 -16.87 29.57 2.87
CA PRO A 596 -17.89 29.87 1.87
C PRO A 596 -17.37 29.63 0.45
N GLY A 597 -18.09 28.80 -0.31
CA GLY A 597 -17.75 28.45 -1.69
C GLY A 597 -16.86 27.21 -1.86
N TYR A 598 -16.35 26.60 -0.78
CA TYR A 598 -15.51 25.41 -0.90
C TYR A 598 -16.27 24.21 -1.48
N ALA A 599 -17.53 23.99 -1.07
CA ALA A 599 -18.37 22.94 -1.67
C ALA A 599 -18.51 23.12 -3.19
N HIS A 600 -18.62 24.38 -3.66
CA HIS A 600 -18.69 24.69 -5.08
C HIS A 600 -17.35 24.42 -5.79
N LEU A 601 -16.20 24.59 -5.12
CA LEU A 601 -14.91 24.20 -5.67
C LEU A 601 -14.83 22.68 -5.91
N LEU A 602 -15.34 21.87 -4.99
CA LEU A 602 -15.40 20.42 -5.17
C LEU A 602 -16.24 20.03 -6.39
N ASP A 603 -17.40 20.67 -6.56
CA ASP A 603 -18.25 20.44 -7.73
C ASP A 603 -17.59 20.95 -9.02
N THR A 604 -16.84 22.06 -8.94
CA THR A 604 -16.05 22.60 -10.06
C THR A 604 -14.96 21.62 -10.49
N ALA A 605 -14.32 20.92 -9.54
CA ALA A 605 -13.31 19.90 -9.82
C ALA A 605 -13.94 18.73 -10.59
N ASP A 606 -15.07 18.22 -10.12
CA ASP A 606 -15.80 17.15 -10.80
C ASP A 606 -16.24 17.57 -12.20
N LEU A 607 -16.74 18.81 -12.34
CA LEU A 607 -17.18 19.34 -13.63
C LEU A 607 -16.03 19.52 -14.61
N LEU A 608 -14.86 20.00 -14.15
CA LEU A 608 -13.67 20.08 -14.99
C LEU A 608 -13.30 18.69 -15.50
N VAL A 609 -13.17 17.71 -14.60
CA VAL A 609 -12.84 16.33 -15.00
C VAL A 609 -13.88 15.75 -15.95
N ALA A 610 -15.17 15.95 -15.67
CA ALA A 610 -16.26 15.46 -16.51
C ALA A 610 -16.33 16.08 -17.91
N LYS A 611 -15.78 17.29 -18.09
CA LYS A 611 -15.90 18.10 -19.32
C LYS A 611 -14.57 18.39 -20.01
N MET A 612 -13.45 17.94 -19.46
CA MET A 612 -12.13 18.24 -20.03
C MET A 612 -11.88 17.60 -21.39
N VAL A 613 -12.57 16.49 -21.71
CA VAL A 613 -12.53 15.88 -23.03
C VAL A 613 -13.75 16.33 -23.84
N PRO A 614 -13.58 16.85 -25.07
CA PRO A 614 -14.69 17.24 -25.93
C PRO A 614 -15.43 15.98 -26.40
N GLY A 615 -16.72 15.90 -26.13
CA GLY A 615 -17.54 14.77 -26.57
C GLY A 615 -18.79 14.58 -25.72
N THR A 616 -19.47 13.46 -25.97
CA THR A 616 -20.69 13.10 -25.24
C THR A 616 -20.39 11.98 -24.26
N ARG A 617 -20.72 12.19 -22.97
CA ARG A 617 -20.66 11.13 -21.97
C ARG A 617 -21.72 10.08 -22.28
N MET A 618 -21.28 8.84 -22.45
CA MET A 618 -22.11 7.68 -22.76
C MET A 618 -21.78 6.57 -21.77
N ARG A 619 -22.79 5.82 -21.34
CA ARG A 619 -22.66 4.65 -20.48
C ARG A 619 -22.57 3.39 -21.34
N ILE A 620 -21.76 2.43 -20.90
CA ILE A 620 -21.72 1.10 -21.52
C ILE A 620 -22.96 0.31 -21.12
N LYS A 621 -23.67 -0.21 -22.13
CA LYS A 621 -24.86 -1.06 -21.95
C LYS A 621 -24.51 -2.33 -21.17
N SER A 622 -25.41 -2.71 -20.28
CA SER A 622 -25.38 -4.01 -19.60
C SER A 622 -25.36 -5.18 -20.60
N GLY A 623 -24.68 -6.26 -20.23
CA GLY A 623 -24.68 -7.54 -20.94
C GLY A 623 -23.43 -8.38 -20.66
N PRO A 624 -23.53 -9.73 -20.69
CA PRO A 624 -22.37 -10.62 -20.59
C PRO A 624 -21.73 -10.97 -21.95
N PRO A 625 -20.40 -11.23 -21.99
CA PRO A 625 -19.37 -10.72 -21.09
C PRO A 625 -19.08 -9.23 -21.39
N GLN A 626 -18.12 -8.63 -20.69
CA GLN A 626 -17.80 -7.20 -20.75
C GLN A 626 -17.58 -6.70 -22.19
N ARG A 627 -17.81 -5.40 -22.45
CA ARG A 627 -17.81 -4.89 -23.83
C ARG A 627 -16.37 -4.63 -24.28
N LYS A 628 -15.89 -5.47 -25.20
CA LYS A 628 -14.59 -5.31 -25.87
C LYS A 628 -14.49 -3.95 -26.55
N PHE A 629 -13.35 -3.31 -26.37
CA PHE A 629 -12.96 -2.13 -27.14
C PHE A 629 -11.64 -2.40 -27.84
N TYR A 630 -11.35 -1.58 -28.84
CA TYR A 630 -10.33 -1.87 -29.83
C TYR A 630 -9.50 -0.63 -30.10
N GLY A 631 -8.25 -0.83 -30.48
CA GLY A 631 -7.41 0.21 -31.01
C GLY A 631 -7.80 0.54 -32.44
N LYS A 632 -7.14 1.57 -32.97
CA LYS A 632 -7.32 2.02 -34.36
C LYS A 632 -7.10 0.89 -35.38
N ALA A 633 -6.05 0.09 -35.20
CA ALA A 633 -5.70 -1.04 -36.06
C ALA A 633 -6.64 -2.26 -35.93
N GLY A 634 -7.70 -2.20 -35.11
CA GLY A 634 -8.63 -3.32 -34.93
C GLY A 634 -8.21 -4.34 -33.87
N ARG A 635 -7.03 -4.17 -33.27
CA ARG A 635 -6.58 -4.96 -32.12
C ARG A 635 -7.51 -4.76 -30.93
N GLU A 636 -7.85 -5.83 -30.24
CA GLU A 636 -8.59 -5.77 -28.98
C GLU A 636 -7.69 -5.19 -27.87
N CYS A 637 -8.17 -4.14 -27.22
CA CYS A 637 -7.44 -3.44 -26.16
C CYS A 637 -7.89 -3.81 -24.76
N GLY A 638 -8.91 -4.65 -24.65
CA GLY A 638 -9.47 -5.11 -23.39
C GLY A 638 -10.99 -4.99 -23.36
N GLU A 639 -11.53 -5.21 -22.17
CA GLU A 639 -12.97 -5.22 -21.95
C GLU A 639 -13.38 -4.17 -20.92
N ILE A 640 -14.45 -3.45 -21.24
CA ILE A 640 -15.00 -2.42 -20.38
C ILE A 640 -16.21 -2.99 -19.62
N PRO A 641 -16.23 -2.90 -18.27
CA PRO A 641 -17.38 -3.26 -17.48
C PRO A 641 -18.63 -2.46 -17.83
N ALA A 642 -19.78 -3.12 -17.70
CA ALA A 642 -21.09 -2.48 -17.83
C ALA A 642 -21.25 -1.28 -16.88
N ALA A 643 -22.14 -0.35 -17.24
CA ALA A 643 -22.46 0.86 -16.48
C ALA A 643 -21.34 1.90 -16.34
N LYS A 644 -20.11 1.59 -16.77
CA LYS A 644 -19.03 2.56 -16.79
C LYS A 644 -19.23 3.63 -17.87
N VAL A 645 -18.75 4.85 -17.61
CA VAL A 645 -18.92 6.01 -18.49
C VAL A 645 -17.70 6.17 -19.39
N VAL A 646 -17.93 6.53 -20.65
CA VAL A 646 -16.93 6.91 -21.64
C VAL A 646 -17.33 8.24 -22.27
N VAL A 647 -16.38 9.03 -22.75
CA VAL A 647 -16.61 10.24 -23.53
C VAL A 647 -16.47 9.92 -25.01
N VAL A 648 -17.59 9.83 -25.72
CA VAL A 648 -17.59 9.61 -27.17
C VAL A 648 -17.23 10.91 -27.87
N THR A 649 -16.03 10.95 -28.45
CA THR A 649 -15.48 12.08 -29.20
C THR A 649 -15.96 12.05 -30.66
N GLN A 650 -16.20 10.85 -31.21
CA GLN A 650 -16.80 10.66 -32.53
C GLN A 650 -17.84 9.54 -32.47
N ARG A 651 -19.12 9.91 -32.57
CA ARG A 651 -20.21 8.92 -32.52
C ARG A 651 -20.13 7.92 -33.67
N LYS A 652 -19.79 8.38 -34.88
CA LYS A 652 -19.46 7.55 -36.03
C LYS A 652 -17.99 7.76 -36.37
N ALA A 653 -17.13 6.80 -36.01
CA ALA A 653 -15.72 6.85 -36.34
C ALA A 653 -15.54 6.85 -37.86
N VAL A 654 -14.81 7.85 -38.38
CA VAL A 654 -14.63 8.06 -39.83
C VAL A 654 -13.84 6.92 -40.46
N ASP A 655 -12.93 6.35 -39.70
CA ASP A 655 -11.98 5.30 -40.07
C ASP A 655 -12.46 3.88 -39.67
N LYS A 656 -13.59 3.75 -38.98
CA LYS A 656 -14.08 2.45 -38.49
C LYS A 656 -15.61 2.37 -38.44
N PRO A 657 -16.27 1.98 -39.55
CA PRO A 657 -17.73 1.89 -39.64
C PRO A 657 -18.33 0.98 -38.54
N GLY A 658 -19.42 1.43 -37.92
CA GLY A 658 -20.08 0.72 -36.81
C GLY A 658 -19.45 0.97 -35.42
N PHE A 659 -18.32 1.65 -35.35
CA PHE A 659 -17.66 2.01 -34.09
C PHE A 659 -17.83 3.49 -33.76
N SER A 660 -17.76 3.81 -32.47
CA SER A 660 -17.56 5.15 -31.93
C SER A 660 -16.14 5.28 -31.44
N ARG A 661 -15.49 6.41 -31.73
CA ARG A 661 -14.25 6.80 -31.07
C ARG A 661 -14.59 7.39 -29.71
N PHE A 662 -13.92 6.94 -28.67
CA PHE A 662 -14.15 7.41 -27.31
C PHE A 662 -12.85 7.64 -26.56
N PHE A 663 -12.97 8.47 -25.53
CA PHE A 663 -12.02 8.63 -24.45
C PHE A 663 -12.62 8.03 -23.18
N ARG A 664 -11.79 7.47 -22.34
CA ARG A 664 -12.15 6.98 -21.01
C ARG A 664 -10.85 7.08 -20.20
N PRO A 665 -10.83 6.85 -18.89
CA PRO A 665 -9.79 5.96 -18.43
C PRO A 665 -9.99 4.58 -19.06
N ALA A 666 -9.44 4.36 -20.26
CA ALA A 666 -9.30 3.02 -20.81
C ALA A 666 -8.20 2.28 -20.04
N ASP A 667 -7.18 3.01 -19.58
CA ASP A 667 -6.08 2.63 -18.70
C ASP A 667 -6.39 1.48 -17.74
N PRO A 668 -7.41 1.56 -16.85
CA PRO A 668 -7.67 0.51 -15.86
C PRO A 668 -8.17 -0.80 -16.48
N TYR A 669 -8.55 -0.77 -17.76
CA TYR A 669 -9.16 -1.85 -18.51
C TYR A 669 -8.30 -2.27 -19.73
N LEU A 670 -7.10 -1.70 -19.89
CA LEU A 670 -6.19 -2.09 -20.97
C LEU A 670 -5.61 -3.48 -20.70
N ASN A 671 -5.45 -4.28 -21.75
CA ASN A 671 -4.74 -5.56 -21.72
C ASN A 671 -3.21 -5.42 -21.88
N GLY A 672 -2.67 -4.20 -21.74
CA GLY A 672 -1.22 -3.93 -21.72
C GLY A 672 -0.57 -3.75 -23.11
N GLU A 673 -1.26 -4.12 -24.19
CA GLU A 673 -0.75 -3.96 -25.57
C GLU A 673 -1.25 -2.71 -26.30
N CYS A 674 -2.16 -1.97 -25.69
CA CYS A 674 -2.73 -0.76 -26.26
C CYS A 674 -2.31 0.45 -25.42
N THR A 675 -2.06 1.57 -26.10
CA THR A 675 -1.77 2.86 -25.47
C THR A 675 -2.89 3.85 -25.76
N ASP A 676 -2.98 4.89 -24.94
CA ASP A 676 -3.95 5.99 -25.12
C ASP A 676 -3.70 6.79 -26.41
N ASP A 677 -2.49 6.73 -26.97
CA ASP A 677 -2.02 7.58 -28.07
C ASP A 677 -2.82 7.37 -29.38
N ASP A 678 -3.34 6.16 -29.61
CA ASP A 678 -4.09 5.81 -30.82
C ASP A 678 -5.62 6.00 -30.71
N GLY A 679 -6.12 6.29 -29.51
CA GLY A 679 -7.54 6.38 -29.20
C GLY A 679 -8.31 5.06 -29.33
N TYR A 680 -9.46 4.98 -28.67
CA TYR A 680 -10.21 3.73 -28.54
C TYR A 680 -11.52 3.73 -29.30
N TYR A 681 -11.89 2.53 -29.74
CA TYR A 681 -13.07 2.27 -30.56
C TYR A 681 -13.93 1.22 -29.88
N ILE A 682 -15.21 1.54 -29.69
CA ILE A 682 -16.21 0.60 -29.18
C ILE A 682 -17.38 0.57 -30.14
N ARG A 683 -18.03 -0.59 -30.25
CA ARG A 683 -19.21 -0.73 -31.11
C ARG A 683 -20.34 0.18 -30.65
N GLN A 684 -20.97 0.88 -31.59
CA GLN A 684 -22.00 1.89 -31.30
C GLN A 684 -23.18 1.33 -30.52
N GLU A 685 -23.57 0.09 -30.81
CA GLU A 685 -24.66 -0.61 -30.16
C GLU A 685 -24.43 -0.85 -28.67
N PHE A 686 -23.20 -0.73 -28.17
CA PHE A 686 -22.86 -0.89 -26.75
C PHE A 686 -22.98 0.40 -25.94
N LEU A 687 -23.30 1.52 -26.56
CA LEU A 687 -23.34 2.83 -25.92
C LEU A 687 -24.79 3.31 -25.71
N VAL A 688 -25.06 3.91 -24.55
CA VAL A 688 -26.29 4.66 -24.27
C VAL A 688 -25.96 6.01 -23.66
N PRO A 689 -26.76 7.07 -23.89
CA PRO A 689 -26.55 8.35 -23.23
C PRO A 689 -26.56 8.22 -21.71
N VAL A 690 -25.67 8.96 -21.03
CA VAL A 690 -25.82 9.19 -19.59
C VAL A 690 -27.01 10.12 -19.42
N GLN A 691 -28.07 9.65 -18.76
CA GLN A 691 -29.24 10.45 -18.39
C GLN A 691 -28.87 11.52 -17.37
#